data_AF-A0A7C3MXK0-F1
#
_entry.id   AF-A0A7C3MXK0-F1
#
_cell.length_a   1.000
_cell.length_b   1.000
_cell.length_c   1.000
_cell.angle_alpha   90.00
_cell.angle_beta   90.00
_cell.angle_gamma   90.00
#
_symmetry.space_group_name_H-M   'P 1'
#
loop_
_entity.id
_entity.type
_entity.pdbx_description
1 polymer ?
#
loop_
_entity_poly.entity_id
_entity_poly.type
_entity_poly.pdbx_seq_one_letter_code
_entity_poly.pdbx_strand_id
1 'polypeptide(L)'
;MSEGGIEKAIEEMERFLEVSPKRPEVYNDLGVLYFQKGDSEKALTLFKKALSLDRSNIDAAKNLADLYVHLDRVAEAITFYQNILLSQPEDTETLLKVGLLCFRAGLLDESRRVFDKVLALEPDNGVAQECIERLQKSERLIVGERQEESAPPKKTQEKEVPVPTLEAFIEKQDKNIFYLSSDILPEGRDGILPEEGRLKENLLEKAQIFQSLGPFYAHFGGAGDALLLLSTFYDRTPGQTVVSIANSVEAMASLFRCFPRLKNVYLIPFPKNYATHLLLRSIFERLPNFLGMGVTPSPEKDYFGEWNWKLNIFEKYGVIEHPLWAKQFRGEKEEPFQVTLAPQGSLRGMVGSKQNRIDPAQWKELIAFLNRRQIRPIILGTPAERALYPCTGEALDRRSYSFEDQMKRIASSDLFIGADSWGKTFAALAGVPAIVFYSLRGSELIGWKDPSDYVFLDPWQGIIVINSWKEFQQAFSTFYPFPSNRARHRKDQETHYVIKRARGLGDVLMALPLARVLKQSDPSCKVFFASAKQYASLLRASPHVDEVISNCPLNGKKVIDLNPAKYGVGDLHQVDAFLKAAGFDVPNALKEIELTISRGEDRRVKRLLRQYRVTEERSKIVLLHAAKGDPNRTWPAEHWERLCEIFLDQGYSVIATGNSTDDPRRGVHRMNVKGVISLIDLLSPLEFVRLCARAALLVSTDSGPIQLAGASDIAIAGIYTVIPGRCRLPYRRGQAGWKSVAIEPSCEFAGCYRLLEDEKYFGPAREAMKKGLLSPAELFAEWCPAQTPYACLQSQITPEMVFHHCQRLLSGEEEETLKT
;
A
#
# COMPACT_ATOMS: atom_id res chain seq x y z
N MET A 1 -33.15 23.01 -22.50
CA MET A 1 -33.66 22.21 -23.63
C MET A 1 -35.17 22.10 -23.48
N SER A 2 -35.94 22.06 -24.58
CA SER A 2 -37.34 21.60 -24.48
C SER A 2 -37.36 20.14 -24.01
N GLU A 3 -38.43 19.69 -23.33
CA GLU A 3 -38.57 18.30 -22.88
C GLU A 3 -38.18 17.32 -23.99
N GLY A 4 -38.82 17.43 -25.17
CA GLY A 4 -38.51 16.56 -26.32
C GLY A 4 -37.05 16.60 -26.85
N GLY A 5 -36.23 17.58 -26.46
CA GLY A 5 -34.78 17.57 -26.72
C GLY A 5 -34.00 16.70 -25.74
N ILE A 6 -34.41 16.64 -24.47
CA ILE A 6 -33.80 15.80 -23.43
C ILE A 6 -34.05 14.32 -23.72
N GLU A 7 -35.28 13.93 -24.08
CA GLU A 7 -35.58 12.54 -24.45
C GLU A 7 -34.70 12.04 -25.61
N LYS A 8 -34.57 12.85 -26.65
CA LYS A 8 -33.78 12.47 -27.83
C LYS A 8 -32.29 12.33 -27.51
N ALA A 9 -31.76 13.23 -26.67
CA ALA A 9 -30.36 13.16 -26.24
C ALA A 9 -30.08 11.91 -25.39
N ILE A 10 -31.01 11.54 -24.49
CA ILE A 10 -30.93 10.31 -23.71
C ILE A 10 -30.88 9.08 -24.63
N GLU A 11 -31.78 8.98 -25.62
CA GLU A 11 -31.81 7.85 -26.55
C GLU A 11 -30.50 7.72 -27.37
N GLU A 12 -29.95 8.83 -27.84
CA GLU A 12 -28.71 8.84 -28.61
C GLU A 12 -27.50 8.41 -27.75
N MET A 13 -27.44 8.88 -26.50
CA MET A 13 -26.39 8.50 -25.55
C MET A 13 -26.50 7.03 -25.11
N GLU A 14 -27.71 6.52 -24.90
CA GLU A 14 -27.93 5.10 -24.57
C GLU A 14 -27.47 4.19 -25.73
N ARG A 15 -27.82 4.51 -26.98
CA ARG A 15 -27.31 3.76 -28.17
C ARG A 15 -25.79 3.86 -28.31
N PHE A 16 -25.22 5.02 -28.01
CA PHE A 16 -23.76 5.18 -28.05
C PHE A 16 -23.06 4.26 -27.03
N LEU A 17 -23.63 4.14 -25.83
CA LEU A 17 -23.11 3.27 -24.77
C LEU A 17 -23.24 1.77 -25.10
N GLU A 18 -24.19 1.36 -25.95
CA GLU A 18 -24.27 -0.02 -26.46
C GLU A 18 -23.03 -0.40 -27.28
N VAL A 19 -22.50 0.55 -28.05
CA VAL A 19 -21.32 0.34 -28.91
C VAL A 19 -20.02 0.61 -28.16
N SER A 20 -20.01 1.56 -27.23
CA SER A 20 -18.83 1.98 -26.46
C SER A 20 -19.08 2.05 -24.94
N PRO A 21 -19.20 0.90 -24.24
CA PRO A 21 -19.66 0.84 -22.84
C PRO A 21 -18.63 1.30 -21.79
N LYS A 22 -17.49 1.86 -22.20
CA LYS A 22 -16.39 2.26 -21.31
C LYS A 22 -16.04 3.74 -21.49
N ARG A 23 -17.06 4.59 -21.45
CA ARG A 23 -16.96 6.03 -21.62
C ARG A 23 -17.56 6.72 -20.39
N PRO A 24 -16.75 6.98 -19.34
CA PRO A 24 -17.24 7.57 -18.08
C PRO A 24 -17.92 8.93 -18.29
N GLU A 25 -17.45 9.71 -19.26
CA GLU A 25 -17.99 11.02 -19.62
C GLU A 25 -19.45 10.90 -20.08
N VAL A 26 -19.76 9.88 -20.89
CA VAL A 26 -21.12 9.67 -21.39
C VAL A 26 -22.07 9.18 -20.29
N TYR A 27 -21.59 8.38 -19.34
CA TYR A 27 -22.39 8.02 -18.17
C TYR A 27 -22.66 9.22 -17.26
N ASN A 28 -21.69 10.13 -17.12
CA ASN A 28 -21.88 11.39 -16.41
C ASN A 28 -22.95 12.24 -17.10
N ASP A 29 -22.82 12.49 -18.39
CA ASP A 29 -23.73 13.35 -19.14
C ASP A 29 -25.15 12.77 -19.16
N LEU A 30 -25.28 11.46 -19.29
CA LEU A 30 -26.56 10.77 -19.17
C LEU A 30 -27.16 10.93 -17.77
N GLY A 31 -26.33 10.87 -16.72
CA GLY A 31 -26.75 11.14 -15.34
C GLY A 31 -27.28 12.55 -15.16
N VAL A 32 -26.64 13.56 -15.77
CA VAL A 32 -27.11 14.95 -15.78
C VAL A 32 -28.47 15.06 -16.46
N LEU A 33 -28.66 14.42 -17.62
CA LEU A 33 -29.94 14.43 -18.33
C LEU A 33 -31.07 13.78 -17.53
N TYR A 34 -30.81 12.66 -16.86
CA TYR A 34 -31.80 12.02 -15.99
C TYR A 34 -32.10 12.84 -14.74
N PHE A 35 -31.11 13.52 -14.17
CA PHE A 35 -31.32 14.44 -13.06
C PHE A 35 -32.20 15.63 -13.47
N GLN A 36 -31.96 16.21 -14.66
CA GLN A 36 -32.80 17.27 -15.22
C GLN A 36 -34.26 16.82 -15.47
N LYS A 37 -34.46 15.53 -15.74
CA LYS A 37 -35.79 14.91 -15.88
C LYS A 37 -36.47 14.60 -14.53
N GLY A 38 -35.77 14.84 -13.41
CA GLY A 38 -36.25 14.55 -12.05
C GLY A 38 -36.02 13.10 -11.60
N ASP A 39 -35.41 12.25 -12.42
CA ASP A 39 -35.09 10.86 -12.07
C ASP A 39 -33.76 10.79 -11.31
N SER A 40 -33.82 11.16 -10.04
CA SER A 40 -32.66 11.21 -9.13
C SER A 40 -32.05 9.82 -8.88
N GLU A 41 -32.84 8.74 -8.92
CA GLU A 41 -32.32 7.38 -8.71
C GLU A 41 -31.50 6.89 -9.89
N LYS A 42 -31.97 7.15 -11.12
CA LYS A 42 -31.24 6.80 -12.33
C LYS A 42 -29.99 7.66 -12.49
N ALA A 43 -30.08 8.97 -12.19
CA ALA A 43 -28.92 9.85 -12.12
C ALA A 43 -27.86 9.34 -11.14
N LEU A 44 -28.28 8.94 -9.93
CA LEU A 44 -27.39 8.38 -8.90
C LEU A 44 -26.65 7.15 -9.42
N THR A 45 -27.37 6.25 -10.10
CA THR A 45 -26.81 5.03 -10.67
C THR A 45 -25.78 5.33 -11.75
N LEU A 46 -26.06 6.31 -12.61
CA LEU A 46 -25.22 6.69 -13.74
C LEU A 46 -23.95 7.44 -13.30
N PHE A 47 -24.05 8.38 -12.35
CA PHE A 47 -22.86 9.03 -11.77
C PHE A 47 -21.94 8.04 -11.06
N LYS A 48 -22.51 7.09 -10.30
CA LYS A 48 -21.73 6.00 -9.69
C LYS A 48 -21.06 5.13 -10.74
N LYS A 49 -21.74 4.87 -11.86
CA LYS A 49 -21.17 4.11 -12.98
C LYS A 49 -20.00 4.85 -13.62
N ALA A 50 -20.13 6.16 -13.84
CA ALA A 50 -19.05 7.01 -14.35
C ALA A 50 -17.81 6.91 -13.44
N LEU A 51 -17.97 7.12 -12.13
CA LEU A 51 -16.87 7.04 -11.16
C LEU A 51 -16.29 5.63 -11.00
N SER A 52 -17.06 4.58 -11.29
CA SER A 52 -16.55 3.21 -11.30
C SER A 52 -15.63 2.92 -12.49
N LEU A 53 -15.83 3.64 -13.61
CA LEU A 53 -15.03 3.51 -14.84
C LEU A 53 -13.81 4.42 -14.80
N ASP A 54 -13.96 5.64 -14.28
CA ASP A 54 -12.87 6.56 -14.01
C ASP A 54 -13.10 7.30 -12.68
N ARG A 55 -12.30 6.93 -11.67
CA ARG A 55 -12.37 7.52 -10.33
C ARG A 55 -11.83 8.94 -10.27
N SER A 56 -11.09 9.40 -11.28
CA SER A 56 -10.53 10.75 -11.36
C SER A 56 -11.43 11.74 -12.09
N ASN A 57 -12.61 11.29 -12.53
CA ASN A 57 -13.58 12.14 -13.20
C ASN A 57 -14.22 13.13 -12.21
N ILE A 58 -13.70 14.36 -12.20
CA ILE A 58 -14.09 15.42 -11.27
C ILE A 58 -15.52 15.88 -11.53
N ASP A 59 -15.95 15.94 -12.79
CA ASP A 59 -17.31 16.35 -13.14
C ASP A 59 -18.35 15.37 -12.61
N ALA A 60 -18.10 14.06 -12.76
CA ALA A 60 -18.94 13.01 -12.18
C ALA A 60 -18.96 13.06 -10.64
N ALA A 61 -17.84 13.40 -10.01
CA ALA A 61 -17.76 13.58 -8.56
C ALA A 61 -18.54 14.81 -8.09
N LYS A 62 -18.43 15.96 -8.80
CA LYS A 62 -19.20 17.19 -8.53
C LYS A 62 -20.69 16.92 -8.69
N ASN A 63 -21.09 16.31 -9.80
CA ASN A 63 -22.50 16.02 -10.08
C ASN A 63 -23.10 15.02 -9.09
N LEU A 64 -22.33 14.01 -8.66
CA LEU A 64 -22.77 13.10 -7.59
C LEU A 64 -22.90 13.82 -6.25
N ALA A 65 -21.99 14.74 -5.93
CA ALA A 65 -22.06 15.54 -4.72
C ALA A 65 -23.30 16.45 -4.73
N ASP A 66 -23.56 17.16 -5.83
CA ASP A 66 -24.77 17.97 -6.01
C ASP A 66 -26.04 17.14 -5.87
N LEU A 67 -26.06 15.94 -6.45
CA LEU A 67 -27.18 15.02 -6.28
C LEU A 67 -27.35 14.59 -4.83
N TYR A 68 -26.27 14.37 -4.08
CA TYR A 68 -26.37 14.10 -2.63
C TYR A 68 -26.90 15.31 -1.86
N VAL A 69 -26.52 16.53 -2.22
CA VAL A 69 -27.13 17.75 -1.64
C VAL A 69 -28.64 17.77 -1.91
N HIS A 70 -29.05 17.47 -3.14
CA HIS A 70 -30.47 17.41 -3.52
C HIS A 70 -31.23 16.34 -2.72
N LEU A 71 -30.58 15.23 -2.37
CA LEU A 71 -31.14 14.14 -1.58
C LEU A 71 -31.00 14.34 -0.05
N ASP A 72 -30.59 15.53 0.40
CA ASP A 72 -30.33 15.88 1.82
C ASP A 72 -29.26 15.01 2.50
N ARG A 73 -28.35 14.45 1.70
CA ARG A 73 -27.21 13.62 2.14
C ARG A 73 -25.93 14.46 2.21
N VAL A 74 -25.97 15.46 3.08
CA VAL A 74 -24.95 16.52 3.17
C VAL A 74 -23.54 15.98 3.50
N ALA A 75 -23.43 14.96 4.36
CA ALA A 75 -22.14 14.39 4.74
C ALA A 75 -21.42 13.71 3.56
N GLU A 76 -22.16 12.97 2.74
CA GLU A 76 -21.64 12.37 1.52
C GLU A 76 -21.26 13.46 0.50
N ALA A 77 -22.09 14.48 0.30
CA ALA A 77 -21.80 15.58 -0.61
C ALA A 77 -20.49 16.30 -0.24
N ILE A 78 -20.30 16.63 1.03
CA ILE A 78 -19.07 17.27 1.54
C ILE A 78 -17.85 16.39 1.27
N THR A 79 -17.97 15.06 1.43
CA THR A 79 -16.87 14.13 1.16
C THR A 79 -16.43 14.18 -0.30
N PHE A 80 -17.39 14.18 -1.23
CA PHE A 80 -17.12 14.25 -2.65
C PHE A 80 -16.44 15.57 -3.03
N TYR A 81 -16.98 16.70 -2.56
CA TYR A 81 -16.37 18.01 -2.77
C TYR A 81 -14.98 18.15 -2.16
N GLN A 82 -14.76 17.59 -0.98
CA GLN A 82 -13.47 17.70 -0.31
C GLN A 82 -12.35 16.94 -1.02
N ASN A 83 -12.58 15.74 -1.56
CA ASN A 83 -11.48 15.11 -2.32
C ASN A 83 -11.25 15.77 -3.67
N ILE A 84 -12.26 16.43 -4.26
CA ILE A 84 -12.03 17.30 -5.42
C ILE A 84 -11.03 18.39 -5.01
N LEU A 85 -11.25 19.08 -3.89
CA LEU A 85 -10.36 20.12 -3.36
C LEU A 85 -8.96 19.61 -2.96
N LEU A 86 -8.78 18.31 -2.65
CA LEU A 86 -7.44 17.73 -2.46
C LEU A 86 -6.60 17.79 -3.75
N SER A 87 -7.26 17.70 -4.92
CA SER A 87 -6.61 17.76 -6.23
C SER A 87 -6.65 19.15 -6.87
N GLN A 88 -7.71 19.91 -6.59
CA GLN A 88 -7.97 21.25 -7.13
C GLN A 88 -8.26 22.22 -5.97
N PRO A 89 -7.23 22.60 -5.18
CA PRO A 89 -7.42 23.36 -3.94
C PRO A 89 -7.93 24.80 -4.13
N GLU A 90 -7.94 25.29 -5.37
CA GLU A 90 -8.34 26.64 -5.77
C GLU A 90 -9.59 26.62 -6.68
N ASP A 91 -10.28 25.49 -6.79
CA ASP A 91 -11.55 25.42 -7.52
C ASP A 91 -12.64 26.21 -6.79
N THR A 92 -12.82 27.47 -7.17
CA THR A 92 -13.73 28.43 -6.52
C THR A 92 -15.17 27.92 -6.52
N GLU A 93 -15.60 27.19 -7.55
CA GLU A 93 -16.95 26.63 -7.64
C GLU A 93 -17.17 25.59 -6.52
N THR A 94 -16.22 24.66 -6.36
CA THR A 94 -16.30 23.66 -5.28
C THR A 94 -16.16 24.29 -3.91
N LEU A 95 -15.28 25.28 -3.75
CA LEU A 95 -15.16 26.05 -2.51
C LEU A 95 -16.49 26.72 -2.16
N LEU A 96 -17.14 27.40 -3.09
CA LEU A 96 -18.47 27.99 -2.87
C LEU A 96 -19.49 26.94 -2.41
N LYS A 97 -19.56 25.78 -3.05
CA LYS A 97 -20.48 24.70 -2.67
C LYS A 97 -20.20 24.19 -1.25
N VAL A 98 -18.94 23.97 -0.89
CA VAL A 98 -18.56 23.60 0.48
C VAL A 98 -18.93 24.70 1.49
N GLY A 99 -18.65 25.96 1.18
CA GLY A 99 -18.98 27.10 2.03
C GLY A 99 -20.47 27.23 2.29
N LEU A 100 -21.29 27.04 1.24
CA LEU A 100 -22.76 27.03 1.33
C LEU A 100 -23.30 25.83 2.11
N LEU A 101 -22.71 24.65 1.95
CA LEU A 101 -23.09 23.46 2.71
C LEU A 101 -22.73 23.60 4.18
N CYS A 102 -21.55 24.16 4.49
CA CYS A 102 -21.16 24.51 5.85
C CYS A 102 -22.12 25.55 6.46
N PHE A 103 -22.50 26.58 5.68
CA PHE A 103 -23.48 27.58 6.10
C PHE A 103 -24.82 26.92 6.47
N ARG A 104 -25.34 26.03 5.61
CA ARG A 104 -26.59 25.30 5.84
C ARG A 104 -26.51 24.35 7.03
N ALA A 105 -25.34 23.75 7.26
CA ALA A 105 -25.08 22.86 8.38
C ALA A 105 -24.83 23.59 9.71
N GLY A 106 -24.86 24.93 9.72
CA GLY A 106 -24.60 25.75 10.91
C GLY A 106 -23.12 25.86 11.28
N LEU A 107 -22.21 25.46 10.39
CA LEU A 107 -20.76 25.59 10.53
C LEU A 107 -20.32 26.97 10.01
N LEU A 108 -20.68 28.03 10.74
CA LEU A 108 -20.57 29.41 10.28
C LEU A 108 -19.11 29.88 10.12
N ASP A 109 -18.20 29.42 10.98
CA ASP A 109 -16.77 29.73 10.90
C ASP A 109 -16.09 29.09 9.68
N GLU A 110 -16.34 27.80 9.45
CA GLU A 110 -15.86 27.06 8.28
C GLU A 110 -16.45 27.66 7.00
N SER A 111 -17.74 27.99 7.03
CA SER A 111 -18.41 28.69 5.94
C SER A 111 -17.73 30.03 5.63
N ARG A 112 -17.49 30.87 6.64
CA ARG A 112 -16.79 32.16 6.52
C ARG A 112 -15.40 31.97 5.93
N ARG A 113 -14.59 31.05 6.44
CA ARG A 113 -13.22 30.82 5.92
C ARG A 113 -13.20 30.36 4.48
N VAL A 114 -14.14 29.49 4.12
CA VAL A 114 -14.25 29.02 2.74
C VAL A 114 -14.69 30.16 1.84
N PHE A 115 -15.62 31.02 2.28
CA PHE A 115 -16.00 32.22 1.54
C PHE A 115 -14.88 33.28 1.48
N ASP A 116 -14.11 33.49 2.55
CA ASP A 116 -12.95 34.38 2.55
C ASP A 116 -11.89 33.89 1.57
N LYS A 117 -11.69 32.56 1.48
CA LYS A 117 -10.81 31.96 0.48
C LYS A 117 -11.36 32.15 -0.94
N VAL A 118 -12.68 32.03 -1.14
CA VAL A 118 -13.33 32.35 -2.42
C VAL A 118 -13.09 33.82 -2.78
N LEU A 119 -13.26 34.75 -1.84
CA LEU A 119 -13.05 36.19 -2.08
C LEU A 119 -11.57 36.57 -2.26
N ALA A 120 -10.65 35.80 -1.71
CA ALA A 120 -9.22 35.96 -1.97
C ALA A 120 -8.85 35.56 -3.41
N LEU A 121 -9.56 34.57 -3.99
CA LEU A 121 -9.35 34.10 -5.37
C LEU A 121 -10.17 34.92 -6.38
N GLU A 122 -11.42 35.24 -6.03
CA GLU A 122 -12.40 35.99 -6.82
C GLU A 122 -13.02 37.11 -5.96
N PRO A 123 -12.37 38.28 -5.88
CA PRO A 123 -12.84 39.39 -5.05
C PRO A 123 -14.26 39.87 -5.36
N ASP A 124 -14.69 39.74 -6.62
CA ASP A 124 -16.01 40.18 -7.12
C ASP A 124 -17.06 39.07 -7.09
N ASN A 125 -16.82 37.97 -6.37
CA ASN A 125 -17.77 36.87 -6.29
C ASN A 125 -19.01 37.25 -5.47
N GLY A 126 -20.08 37.64 -6.18
CA GLY A 126 -21.31 38.16 -5.56
C GLY A 126 -21.99 37.19 -4.59
N VAL A 127 -21.90 35.87 -4.82
CA VAL A 127 -22.46 34.85 -3.92
C VAL A 127 -21.70 34.80 -2.60
N ALA A 128 -20.37 34.78 -2.66
CA ALA A 128 -19.54 34.80 -1.45
C ALA A 128 -19.68 36.12 -0.69
N GLN A 129 -19.74 37.26 -1.41
CA GLN A 129 -20.00 38.58 -0.79
C GLN A 129 -21.37 38.60 -0.10
N GLU A 130 -22.44 38.16 -0.76
CA GLU A 130 -23.78 38.08 -0.16
C GLU A 130 -23.79 37.16 1.06
N CYS A 131 -23.12 36.00 0.99
CA CYS A 131 -23.04 35.08 2.12
C CYS A 131 -22.24 35.67 3.28
N ILE A 132 -21.13 36.37 3.03
CA ILE A 132 -20.36 37.09 4.04
C ILE A 132 -21.17 38.25 4.63
N GLU A 133 -21.92 38.99 3.82
CA GLU A 133 -22.82 40.05 4.29
C GLU A 133 -23.97 39.48 5.12
N ARG A 134 -24.50 38.31 4.77
CA ARG A 134 -25.52 37.60 5.55
C ARG A 134 -24.95 37.06 6.86
N LEU A 135 -23.73 36.53 6.85
CA LEU A 135 -22.98 36.19 8.06
C LEU A 135 -22.78 37.44 8.94
N GLN A 136 -22.35 38.56 8.35
CA GLN A 136 -22.18 39.84 9.06
C GLN A 136 -23.50 40.48 9.51
N LYS A 137 -24.60 40.33 8.77
CA LYS A 137 -25.94 40.80 9.17
C LYS A 137 -26.51 39.94 10.27
N SER A 138 -26.28 38.62 10.23
CA SER A 138 -26.60 37.76 11.37
C SER A 138 -25.79 38.19 12.60
N GLU A 139 -24.51 38.51 12.45
CA GLU A 139 -23.67 39.11 13.51
C GLU A 139 -24.13 40.51 13.96
N ARG A 140 -24.72 41.34 13.08
CA ARG A 140 -25.21 42.68 13.41
C ARG A 140 -26.62 42.71 14.00
N LEU A 141 -27.52 41.81 13.60
CA LEU A 141 -28.84 41.63 14.23
C LEU A 141 -28.67 41.18 15.69
N ILE A 142 -27.68 40.31 15.93
CA ILE A 142 -27.17 39.91 17.26
C ILE A 142 -26.68 41.12 18.10
N VAL A 143 -26.16 42.17 17.47
CA VAL A 143 -25.69 43.40 18.14
C VAL A 143 -26.80 44.47 18.24
N GLY A 144 -27.79 44.43 17.35
CA GLY A 144 -28.95 45.32 17.34
C GLY A 144 -29.98 44.98 18.42
N GLU A 145 -30.24 43.69 18.66
CA GLU A 145 -31.09 43.23 19.77
C GLU A 145 -30.47 43.54 21.15
N ARG A 146 -29.13 43.71 21.23
CA ARG A 146 -28.43 44.23 22.43
C ARG A 146 -28.75 45.69 22.77
N GLN A 147 -29.29 46.50 21.83
CA GLN A 147 -29.59 47.92 22.09
C GLN A 147 -31.05 48.18 22.53
N GLU A 148 -31.99 47.24 22.31
CA GLU A 148 -33.36 47.39 22.80
C GLU A 148 -33.57 46.81 24.22
N GLU A 149 -32.72 45.89 24.70
CA GLU A 149 -32.73 45.43 26.10
C GLU A 149 -31.94 46.33 27.06
N SER A 150 -31.25 47.38 26.59
CA SER A 150 -30.56 48.34 27.44
C SER A 150 -31.49 49.42 28.01
N ALA A 151 -32.47 49.03 28.81
CA ALA A 151 -32.90 49.88 29.91
C ALA A 151 -31.78 49.88 30.97
N PRO A 152 -31.39 51.03 31.54
CA PRO A 152 -30.23 51.08 32.43
C PRO A 152 -30.45 50.17 33.64
N PRO A 153 -29.46 49.35 34.04
CA PRO A 153 -29.58 48.58 35.26
C PRO A 153 -29.73 49.57 36.40
N LYS A 154 -30.82 49.45 37.16
CA LYS A 154 -30.90 50.03 38.50
C LYS A 154 -29.64 49.55 39.22
N LYS A 155 -28.84 50.50 39.71
CA LYS A 155 -27.70 50.27 40.61
C LYS A 155 -28.12 49.31 41.71
N THR A 156 -27.91 48.03 41.46
CA THR A 156 -27.91 46.98 42.44
C THR A 156 -26.43 46.76 42.69
N GLN A 157 -26.05 46.91 43.95
CA GLN A 157 -24.71 46.62 44.42
C GLN A 157 -24.33 45.25 43.86
N GLU A 158 -23.38 45.22 42.92
CA GLU A 158 -22.76 43.98 42.48
C GLU A 158 -22.06 43.40 43.71
N LYS A 159 -22.73 42.46 44.35
CA LYS A 159 -22.01 41.42 45.07
C LYS A 159 -21.19 40.72 44.00
N GLU A 160 -19.86 40.78 44.12
CA GLU A 160 -18.96 39.85 43.44
C GLU A 160 -19.54 38.45 43.66
N VAL A 161 -20.16 37.89 42.62
CA VAL A 161 -20.51 36.48 42.62
C VAL A 161 -19.19 35.79 42.34
N PRO A 162 -18.61 35.03 43.28
CA PRO A 162 -17.33 34.38 43.05
C PRO A 162 -17.47 33.47 41.83
N VAL A 163 -16.58 33.64 40.84
CA VAL A 163 -16.48 32.72 39.70
C VAL A 163 -16.33 31.32 40.28
N PRO A 164 -17.23 30.39 39.98
CA PRO A 164 -17.20 29.06 40.59
C PRO A 164 -15.86 28.42 40.25
N THR A 165 -15.17 27.93 41.29
CA THR A 165 -13.90 27.24 41.10
C THR A 165 -14.13 25.90 40.40
N LEU A 166 -13.09 25.32 39.79
CA LEU A 166 -13.22 24.04 39.08
C LEU A 166 -13.81 22.94 39.99
N GLU A 167 -13.56 23.03 41.30
CA GLU A 167 -14.08 22.12 42.32
C GLU A 167 -15.61 22.11 42.40
N ALA A 168 -16.28 23.22 42.08
CA ALA A 168 -17.74 23.33 42.08
C ALA A 168 -18.40 22.41 41.05
N PHE A 169 -17.65 21.96 40.03
CA PHE A 169 -18.14 21.11 38.96
C PHE A 169 -17.73 19.65 39.12
N ILE A 170 -16.99 19.29 40.17
CA ILE A 170 -16.55 17.90 40.41
C ILE A 170 -17.73 17.10 40.96
N GLU A 171 -18.30 16.23 40.13
CA GLU A 171 -19.36 15.30 40.53
C GLU A 171 -18.80 14.09 41.28
N LYS A 172 -17.59 13.67 40.91
CA LYS A 172 -16.93 12.49 41.47
C LYS A 172 -15.41 12.61 41.36
N GLN A 173 -14.70 12.01 42.32
CA GLN A 173 -13.24 11.87 42.28
C GLN A 173 -12.84 10.40 42.52
N ASP A 174 -11.85 9.93 41.76
CA ASP A 174 -11.18 8.64 41.94
C ASP A 174 -9.66 8.86 41.83
N LYS A 175 -8.97 8.90 42.99
CA LYS A 175 -7.54 9.24 43.09
C LYS A 175 -7.23 10.60 42.44
N ASN A 176 -6.43 10.60 41.38
CA ASN A 176 -6.05 11.77 40.59
C ASN A 176 -6.99 12.05 39.40
N ILE A 177 -8.08 11.30 39.27
CA ILE A 177 -9.08 11.48 38.21
C ILE A 177 -10.32 12.18 38.79
N PHE A 178 -10.72 13.27 38.17
CA PHE A 178 -11.85 14.11 38.55
C PHE A 178 -12.88 14.09 37.43
N TYR A 179 -14.12 13.78 37.77
CA TYR A 179 -15.26 13.71 36.87
C TYR A 179 -16.02 15.03 36.99
N LEU A 180 -16.03 15.80 35.91
CA LEU A 180 -16.68 17.10 35.87
C LEU A 180 -18.06 16.99 35.23
N SER A 181 -19.01 17.76 35.75
CA SER A 181 -20.34 17.91 35.16
C SER A 181 -20.26 18.55 33.77
N SER A 182 -21.19 18.18 32.87
CA SER A 182 -21.35 18.88 31.59
C SER A 182 -21.69 20.35 31.75
N ASP A 183 -22.20 20.75 32.92
CA ASP A 183 -22.53 22.15 33.26
C ASP A 183 -21.31 23.07 33.28
N ILE A 184 -20.08 22.55 33.28
CA ILE A 184 -18.87 23.36 33.07
C ILE A 184 -18.76 23.89 31.63
N LEU A 185 -19.50 23.28 30.69
CA LEU A 185 -19.64 23.76 29.32
C LEU A 185 -20.91 24.61 29.23
N PRO A 186 -20.94 25.72 28.48
CA PRO A 186 -22.20 26.42 28.24
C PRO A 186 -23.01 25.63 27.22
N GLU A 187 -23.97 24.84 27.70
CA GLU A 187 -24.99 24.24 26.86
C GLU A 187 -26.13 25.24 26.66
N GLY A 188 -26.55 25.48 25.41
CA GLY A 188 -27.76 26.25 25.13
C GLY A 188 -29.00 25.56 25.72
N ARG A 189 -29.99 26.34 26.18
CA ARG A 189 -31.29 25.76 26.56
C ARG A 189 -31.99 25.20 25.31
N ASP A 190 -32.54 24.00 25.43
CA ASP A 190 -33.47 23.42 24.45
C ASP A 190 -32.94 23.25 23.01
N GLY A 191 -31.63 23.03 22.84
CA GLY A 191 -31.06 22.72 21.52
C GLY A 191 -31.05 23.89 20.54
N ILE A 192 -31.46 25.09 20.97
CA ILE A 192 -31.29 26.34 20.23
C ILE A 192 -29.96 26.96 20.67
N LEU A 193 -29.10 27.24 19.69
CA LEU A 193 -27.81 27.88 19.91
C LEU A 193 -28.02 29.23 20.62
N PRO A 194 -27.28 29.53 21.70
CA PRO A 194 -27.02 30.92 22.04
C PRO A 194 -26.30 31.55 20.85
N GLU A 195 -26.60 32.81 20.54
CA GLU A 195 -25.82 33.58 19.56
C GLU A 195 -24.32 33.37 19.79
N GLU A 196 -23.53 33.23 18.73
CA GLU A 196 -22.12 32.84 18.80
C GLU A 196 -21.32 33.75 19.76
N GLY A 197 -21.66 35.04 19.79
CA GLY A 197 -21.12 36.00 20.75
C GLY A 197 -21.44 35.66 22.21
N ARG A 198 -22.68 35.25 22.51
CA ARG A 198 -23.14 34.85 23.85
C ARG A 198 -22.60 33.47 24.26
N LEU A 199 -22.45 32.55 23.30
CA LEU A 199 -21.79 31.25 23.52
C LEU A 199 -20.30 31.46 23.84
N LYS A 200 -19.62 32.32 23.08
CA LYS A 200 -18.22 32.70 23.26
C LYS A 200 -17.98 33.48 24.55
N GLU A 201 -18.84 34.43 24.90
CA GLU A 201 -18.81 35.17 26.18
C GLU A 201 -18.97 34.21 27.36
N ASN A 202 -19.99 33.34 27.35
CA ASN A 202 -20.17 32.32 28.40
C ASN A 202 -18.98 31.33 28.47
N LEU A 203 -18.43 30.94 27.32
CA LEU A 203 -17.25 30.07 27.25
C LEU A 203 -16.00 30.79 27.77
N LEU A 204 -15.83 32.09 27.50
CA LEU A 204 -14.74 32.92 28.03
C LEU A 204 -14.85 33.11 29.54
N GLU A 205 -16.06 33.34 30.05
CA GLU A 205 -16.34 33.39 31.49
C GLU A 205 -15.99 32.06 32.16
N LYS A 206 -16.44 30.93 31.60
CA LYS A 206 -16.08 29.60 32.10
C LYS A 206 -14.63 29.22 31.80
N ALA A 207 -13.96 29.84 30.83
CA ALA A 207 -12.54 29.60 30.54
C ALA A 207 -11.63 30.07 31.67
N GLN A 208 -12.05 31.09 32.43
CA GLN A 208 -11.35 31.55 33.63
C GLN A 208 -11.23 30.43 34.67
N ILE A 209 -12.18 29.48 34.69
CA ILE A 209 -12.12 28.30 35.55
C ILE A 209 -10.87 27.46 35.22
N PHE A 210 -10.54 27.29 33.94
CA PHE A 210 -9.34 26.56 33.52
C PHE A 210 -8.04 27.36 33.73
N GLN A 211 -8.10 28.71 33.82
CA GLN A 211 -6.93 29.52 34.20
C GLN A 211 -6.50 29.29 35.65
N SER A 212 -7.42 28.86 36.52
CA SER A 212 -7.10 28.49 37.89
C SER A 212 -6.26 27.21 38.00
N LEU A 213 -6.18 26.42 36.92
CA LEU A 213 -5.33 25.24 36.85
C LEU A 213 -3.85 25.64 36.72
N GLY A 214 -2.96 24.79 37.24
CA GLY A 214 -1.55 24.83 36.81
C GLY A 214 -1.39 24.45 35.32
N PRO A 215 -0.16 24.40 34.80
CA PRO A 215 0.10 24.00 33.43
C PRO A 215 -0.58 22.67 33.06
N PHE A 216 -1.27 22.63 31.92
CA PHE A 216 -2.06 21.46 31.53
C PHE A 216 -2.03 21.17 30.02
N TYR A 217 -2.16 19.90 29.66
CA TYR A 217 -2.45 19.44 28.31
C TYR A 217 -3.95 19.19 28.14
N ALA A 218 -4.48 19.39 26.94
CA ALA A 218 -5.88 19.04 26.64
C ALA A 218 -5.97 17.82 25.73
N HIS A 219 -6.96 16.97 25.98
CA HIS A 219 -7.29 15.84 25.13
C HIS A 219 -8.71 16.02 24.58
N PHE A 220 -8.87 15.86 23.27
CA PHE A 220 -10.17 15.86 22.60
C PHE A 220 -10.35 14.55 21.85
N GLY A 221 -11.41 13.81 22.16
CA GLY A 221 -11.80 12.63 21.38
C GLY A 221 -11.67 11.30 22.13
N GLY A 222 -11.11 10.31 21.45
CA GLY A 222 -11.12 8.91 21.88
C GLY A 222 -9.76 8.40 22.38
N ALA A 223 -9.69 7.11 22.68
CA ALA A 223 -8.48 6.49 23.22
C ALA A 223 -7.26 6.63 22.30
N GLY A 224 -7.45 6.61 20.98
CA GLY A 224 -6.36 6.82 20.02
C GLY A 224 -5.74 8.22 20.14
N ASP A 225 -6.57 9.25 20.24
CA ASP A 225 -6.14 10.65 20.42
C ASP A 225 -5.39 10.82 21.75
N ALA A 226 -5.90 10.23 22.83
CA ALA A 226 -5.26 10.26 24.15
C ALA A 226 -3.86 9.60 24.12
N LEU A 227 -3.71 8.47 23.43
CA LEU A 227 -2.41 7.79 23.29
C LEU A 227 -1.40 8.62 22.50
N LEU A 228 -1.84 9.29 21.43
CA LEU A 228 -0.99 10.21 20.66
C LEU A 228 -0.61 11.43 21.49
N LEU A 229 -1.54 12.01 22.26
CA LEU A 229 -1.24 13.09 23.20
C LEU A 229 -0.17 12.66 24.21
N LEU A 230 -0.36 11.52 24.88
CA LEU A 230 0.60 11.02 25.88
C LEU A 230 1.98 10.76 25.27
N SER A 231 2.04 10.33 24.00
CA SER A 231 3.30 10.15 23.28
C SER A 231 4.11 11.45 23.13
N THR A 232 3.45 12.62 23.09
CA THR A 232 4.15 13.92 22.91
C THR A 232 4.94 14.37 24.14
N PHE A 233 4.51 13.99 25.36
CA PHE A 233 5.06 14.58 26.59
C PHE A 233 5.36 13.59 27.72
N TYR A 234 4.66 12.46 27.82
CA TYR A 234 4.62 11.69 29.08
C TYR A 234 5.99 11.17 29.53
N ASP A 235 6.86 10.75 28.60
CA ASP A 235 8.21 10.31 28.94
C ASP A 235 9.11 11.45 29.47
N ARG A 236 8.83 12.70 29.08
CA ARG A 236 9.63 13.88 29.43
C ARG A 236 9.10 14.56 30.69
N THR A 237 7.79 14.71 30.77
CA THR A 237 7.09 15.44 31.83
C THR A 237 5.87 14.64 32.31
N PRO A 238 6.07 13.49 32.99
CA PRO A 238 4.95 12.63 33.37
C PRO A 238 4.00 13.25 34.41
N GLY A 239 4.47 14.23 35.19
CA GLY A 239 3.73 14.91 36.27
C GLY A 239 2.77 16.02 35.83
N GLN A 240 2.25 15.96 34.62
CA GLN A 240 1.40 17.02 34.06
C GLN A 240 -0.08 16.79 34.34
N THR A 241 -0.85 17.88 34.30
CA THR A 241 -2.31 17.86 34.35
C THR A 241 -2.88 17.62 32.95
N VAL A 242 -3.93 16.81 32.84
CA VAL A 242 -4.67 16.59 31.59
C VAL A 242 -6.13 16.97 31.76
N VAL A 243 -6.65 17.82 30.87
CA VAL A 243 -8.08 18.11 30.74
C VAL A 243 -8.61 17.38 29.52
N SER A 244 -9.48 16.39 29.71
CA SER A 244 -9.95 15.48 28.66
C SER A 244 -11.43 15.65 28.38
N ILE A 245 -11.75 16.16 27.19
CA ILE A 245 -13.09 16.19 26.61
C ILE A 245 -13.31 14.84 25.91
N ALA A 246 -13.95 13.92 26.64
CA ALA A 246 -13.95 12.50 26.33
C ALA A 246 -15.22 12.05 25.59
N ASN A 247 -15.05 11.30 24.49
CA ASN A 247 -16.17 10.63 23.81
C ASN A 247 -16.89 9.61 24.72
N SER A 248 -16.16 9.01 25.66
CA SER A 248 -16.70 8.22 26.77
C SER A 248 -15.84 8.47 27.99
N VAL A 249 -16.48 9.00 29.04
CA VAL A 249 -15.83 9.35 30.30
C VAL A 249 -15.28 8.09 30.99
N GLU A 250 -16.05 7.00 30.97
CA GLU A 250 -15.67 5.72 31.59
C GLU A 250 -14.45 5.10 30.90
N ALA A 251 -14.45 5.10 29.55
CA ALA A 251 -13.34 4.59 28.77
C ALA A 251 -12.06 5.42 29.01
N MET A 252 -12.16 6.75 28.99
CA MET A 252 -11.00 7.61 29.22
C MET A 252 -10.48 7.51 30.65
N ALA A 253 -11.37 7.39 31.64
CA ALA A 253 -10.96 7.11 33.01
C ALA A 253 -10.16 5.80 33.10
N SER A 254 -10.64 4.72 32.47
CA SER A 254 -9.94 3.43 32.43
C SER A 254 -8.56 3.55 31.78
N LEU A 255 -8.44 4.31 30.68
CA LEU A 255 -7.17 4.56 30.00
C LEU A 255 -6.19 5.38 30.87
N PHE A 256 -6.61 6.54 31.37
CA PHE A 256 -5.71 7.44 32.12
C PHE A 256 -5.25 6.87 33.46
N ARG A 257 -5.99 5.95 34.09
CA ARG A 257 -5.53 5.20 35.27
C ARG A 257 -4.24 4.41 35.00
N CYS A 258 -3.97 4.04 33.75
CA CYS A 258 -2.75 3.34 33.36
C CYS A 258 -1.50 4.24 33.43
N PHE A 259 -1.66 5.54 33.68
CA PHE A 259 -0.61 6.55 33.70
C PHE A 259 -0.54 7.25 35.07
N PRO A 260 -0.20 6.53 36.15
CA PRO A 260 -0.36 7.00 37.53
C PRO A 260 0.52 8.21 37.89
N ARG A 261 1.53 8.51 37.08
CA ARG A 261 2.38 9.69 37.28
C ARG A 261 1.74 11.01 36.84
N LEU A 262 0.63 10.97 36.07
CA LEU A 262 -0.14 12.18 35.76
C LEU A 262 -0.60 12.83 37.06
N LYS A 263 -0.47 14.15 37.16
CA LYS A 263 -0.78 14.88 38.39
C LYS A 263 -2.28 14.84 38.67
N ASN A 264 -3.07 15.40 37.75
CA ASN A 264 -4.53 15.44 37.80
C ASN A 264 -5.08 15.18 36.39
N VAL A 265 -6.18 14.44 36.29
CA VAL A 265 -6.91 14.21 35.05
C VAL A 265 -8.36 14.65 35.24
N TYR A 266 -8.78 15.70 34.55
CA TYR A 266 -10.14 16.22 34.58
C TYR A 266 -10.91 15.70 33.37
N LEU A 267 -11.92 14.88 33.61
CA LEU A 267 -12.76 14.29 32.57
C LEU A 267 -14.03 15.11 32.42
N ILE A 268 -14.26 15.63 31.22
CA ILE A 268 -15.45 16.37 30.84
C ILE A 268 -16.21 15.53 29.80
N PRO A 269 -17.52 15.28 29.98
CA PRO A 269 -18.35 14.65 28.95
C PRO A 269 -18.26 15.39 27.61
N PHE A 270 -18.32 14.64 26.52
CA PHE A 270 -18.34 15.25 25.19
C PHE A 270 -19.54 16.20 25.06
N PRO A 271 -19.36 17.45 24.57
CA PRO A 271 -20.45 18.40 24.46
C PRO A 271 -21.50 17.89 23.48
N LYS A 272 -22.78 18.14 23.78
CA LYS A 272 -23.89 17.83 22.87
C LYS A 272 -23.77 18.54 21.52
N ASN A 273 -23.08 19.68 21.50
CA ASN A 273 -22.88 20.50 20.32
C ASN A 273 -21.40 20.49 19.88
N TYR A 274 -21.17 20.17 18.60
CA TYR A 274 -19.84 20.14 18.01
C TYR A 274 -19.18 21.53 17.91
N ALA A 275 -19.96 22.61 17.78
CA ALA A 275 -19.45 23.98 17.80
C ALA A 275 -18.79 24.32 19.15
N THR A 276 -19.38 23.88 20.26
CA THR A 276 -18.78 24.00 21.61
C THR A 276 -17.42 23.30 21.67
N HIS A 277 -17.31 22.12 21.06
CA HIS A 277 -16.07 21.37 20.99
C HIS A 277 -14.97 22.09 20.18
N LEU A 278 -15.31 22.76 19.07
CA LEU A 278 -14.36 23.56 18.29
C LEU A 278 -13.92 24.85 19.01
N LEU A 279 -14.89 25.56 19.59
CA LEU A 279 -14.63 26.80 20.35
C LEU A 279 -13.71 26.54 21.56
N LEU A 280 -13.91 25.42 22.28
CA LEU A 280 -13.04 25.03 23.40
C LEU A 280 -11.58 24.89 22.99
N ARG A 281 -11.30 24.35 21.79
CA ARG A 281 -9.92 24.23 21.27
C ARG A 281 -9.29 25.62 21.10
N SER A 282 -10.04 26.54 20.48
CA SER A 282 -9.60 27.92 20.25
C SER A 282 -9.34 28.68 21.53
N ILE A 283 -10.17 28.44 22.54
CA ILE A 283 -10.03 29.08 23.84
C ILE A 283 -8.83 28.52 24.58
N PHE A 284 -8.64 27.21 24.61
CA PHE A 284 -7.53 26.57 25.32
C PHE A 284 -6.18 27.04 24.77
N GLU A 285 -6.02 27.18 23.45
CA GLU A 285 -4.79 27.71 22.83
C GLU A 285 -4.42 29.12 23.29
N ARG A 286 -5.40 29.91 23.75
CA ARG A 286 -5.19 31.28 24.24
C ARG A 286 -4.92 31.35 25.74
N LEU A 287 -5.06 30.24 26.46
CA LEU A 287 -4.81 30.21 27.90
C LEU A 287 -3.30 30.15 28.17
N PRO A 288 -2.78 31.00 29.08
CA PRO A 288 -1.33 31.09 29.31
C PRO A 288 -0.74 29.83 29.97
N ASN A 289 -1.56 29.00 30.59
CA ASN A 289 -1.21 27.74 31.25
C ASN A 289 -1.43 26.50 30.35
N PHE A 290 -1.81 26.68 29.09
CA PHE A 290 -2.01 25.58 28.15
C PHE A 290 -0.69 25.11 27.52
N LEU A 291 -0.42 23.81 27.60
CA LEU A 291 0.82 23.19 27.13
C LEU A 291 0.71 22.51 25.75
N GLY A 292 -0.51 22.22 25.30
CA GLY A 292 -0.77 21.57 24.00
C GLY A 292 -1.89 20.54 24.03
N MET A 293 -2.28 20.04 22.84
CA MET A 293 -3.36 19.05 22.69
C MET A 293 -3.04 17.89 21.75
N GLY A 294 -1.75 17.58 21.55
CA GLY A 294 -1.33 16.44 20.74
C GLY A 294 -1.61 16.63 19.25
N VAL A 295 -2.15 15.61 18.59
CA VAL A 295 -2.37 15.57 17.12
C VAL A 295 -3.75 16.13 16.73
N THR A 296 -4.46 16.79 17.64
CA THR A 296 -5.77 17.38 17.37
C THR A 296 -5.63 18.66 16.53
N PRO A 297 -6.39 18.83 15.41
CA PRO A 297 -6.30 20.02 14.58
C PRO A 297 -6.66 21.30 15.33
N SER A 298 -5.88 22.35 15.08
CA SER A 298 -6.12 23.69 15.62
C SER A 298 -7.38 24.28 14.97
N PRO A 299 -8.01 25.29 15.59
CA PRO A 299 -9.12 25.97 14.96
C PRO A 299 -8.66 26.74 13.74
N GLU A 300 -7.44 27.27 13.63
CA GLU A 300 -7.02 28.14 12.51
C GLU A 300 -6.95 27.43 11.14
N LYS A 301 -6.83 26.10 11.14
CA LYS A 301 -6.88 25.26 9.94
C LYS A 301 -8.02 24.27 10.11
N ASP A 302 -8.84 24.06 9.08
CA ASP A 302 -9.86 23.03 9.17
C ASP A 302 -9.21 21.64 9.34
N TYR A 303 -9.98 20.69 9.87
CA TYR A 303 -9.53 19.31 10.12
C TYR A 303 -8.85 18.70 8.88
N PHE A 304 -9.35 19.04 7.69
CA PHE A 304 -8.91 18.54 6.39
C PHE A 304 -7.66 19.26 5.86
N GLY A 305 -7.53 20.57 6.09
CA GLY A 305 -6.34 21.35 5.76
C GLY A 305 -5.16 20.98 6.65
N GLU A 306 -5.41 20.46 7.86
CA GLU A 306 -4.36 20.02 8.77
C GLU A 306 -3.99 18.53 8.60
N TRP A 307 -4.98 17.64 8.54
CA TRP A 307 -4.77 16.21 8.36
C TRP A 307 -4.88 15.83 6.89
N ASN A 308 -3.77 15.97 6.17
CA ASN A 308 -3.63 15.65 4.76
C ASN A 308 -2.34 14.86 4.47
N TRP A 309 -2.13 14.50 3.21
CA TRP A 309 -0.99 13.66 2.78
C TRP A 309 0.41 14.25 3.05
N LYS A 310 0.53 15.56 3.30
CA LYS A 310 1.80 16.21 3.67
C LYS A 310 2.08 16.17 5.17
N LEU A 311 1.12 15.71 5.98
CA LEU A 311 1.23 15.74 7.42
C LEU A 311 2.28 14.74 7.91
N ASN A 312 3.34 15.24 8.54
CA ASN A 312 4.25 14.45 9.35
C ASN A 312 3.94 14.69 10.84
N ILE A 313 3.24 13.75 11.48
CA ILE A 313 2.81 13.90 12.87
C ILE A 313 3.98 13.90 13.87
N PHE A 314 5.10 13.26 13.51
CA PHE A 314 6.29 13.16 14.35
C PHE A 314 7.01 14.50 14.45
N GLU A 315 7.19 15.16 13.30
CA GLU A 315 7.83 16.48 13.24
C GLU A 315 6.89 17.58 13.76
N LYS A 316 5.64 17.58 13.30
CA LYS A 316 4.71 18.68 13.58
C LYS A 316 4.23 18.74 15.02
N TYR A 317 3.87 17.58 15.58
CA TYR A 317 3.30 17.51 16.94
C TYR A 317 4.27 16.89 17.95
N GLY A 318 5.46 16.46 17.52
CA GLY A 318 6.44 15.85 18.41
C GLY A 318 6.03 14.46 18.90
N VAL A 319 5.19 13.74 18.16
CA VAL A 319 4.81 12.35 18.50
C VAL A 319 6.06 11.48 18.50
N ILE A 320 6.23 10.66 19.55
CA ILE A 320 7.32 9.70 19.65
C ILE A 320 6.81 8.34 19.13
N GLU A 321 7.52 7.74 18.18
CA GLU A 321 7.09 6.48 17.54
C GLU A 321 7.05 5.29 18.52
N HIS A 322 8.02 5.20 19.43
CA HIS A 322 8.14 4.09 20.39
C HIS A 322 8.46 4.60 21.80
N PRO A 323 7.52 5.30 22.45
CA PRO A 323 7.78 5.92 23.74
C PRO A 323 8.08 4.86 24.80
N LEU A 324 8.90 5.21 25.78
CA LEU A 324 9.35 4.32 26.84
C LEU A 324 8.16 3.82 27.66
N TRP A 325 7.17 4.67 27.92
CA TRP A 325 5.95 4.27 28.62
C TRP A 325 5.18 3.16 27.90
N ALA A 326 5.23 3.05 26.56
CA ALA A 326 4.52 1.98 25.86
C ALA A 326 5.16 0.61 26.14
N LYS A 327 6.49 0.58 26.29
CA LYS A 327 7.25 -0.64 26.59
C LYS A 327 6.93 -1.22 27.98
N GLN A 328 6.47 -0.40 28.92
CA GLN A 328 6.15 -0.83 30.29
C GLN A 328 4.97 -1.83 30.35
N PHE A 329 4.13 -1.85 29.31
CA PHE A 329 3.00 -2.77 29.22
C PHE A 329 3.41 -4.16 28.70
N ARG A 330 4.62 -4.32 28.16
CA ARG A 330 5.08 -5.63 27.68
C ARG A 330 5.30 -6.57 28.87
N GLY A 331 4.59 -7.69 28.86
CA GLY A 331 4.65 -8.72 29.88
C GLY A 331 4.94 -10.10 29.29
N GLU A 332 4.62 -11.14 30.06
CA GLU A 332 4.72 -12.52 29.61
C GLU A 332 3.65 -12.82 28.55
N LYS A 333 4.04 -13.61 27.55
CA LYS A 333 3.11 -14.07 26.51
C LYS A 333 2.28 -15.25 27.04
N GLU A 334 0.99 -15.27 26.69
CA GLU A 334 0.13 -16.44 26.93
C GLU A 334 0.33 -17.53 25.87
N GLU A 335 0.83 -17.15 24.69
CA GLU A 335 1.05 -18.04 23.56
C GLU A 335 2.47 -17.87 22.98
N PRO A 336 3.12 -18.93 22.46
CA PRO A 336 4.46 -18.83 21.88
C PRO A 336 4.57 -17.84 20.71
N PHE A 337 3.55 -17.82 19.85
CA PHE A 337 3.31 -16.79 18.84
C PHE A 337 1.95 -16.14 19.12
N GLN A 338 1.97 -14.99 19.79
CA GLN A 338 0.77 -14.36 20.32
C GLN A 338 0.15 -13.41 19.31
N VAL A 339 -1.05 -13.75 18.84
CA VAL A 339 -1.86 -12.89 17.96
C VAL A 339 -3.05 -12.35 18.74
N THR A 340 -3.13 -11.03 18.87
CA THR A 340 -4.30 -10.36 19.48
C THR A 340 -5.23 -9.78 18.41
N LEU A 341 -6.53 -10.01 18.58
CA LEU A 341 -7.59 -9.56 17.69
C LEU A 341 -8.45 -8.47 18.34
N ALA A 342 -8.70 -7.36 17.66
CA ALA A 342 -9.66 -6.34 18.09
C ALA A 342 -10.68 -6.06 16.96
N PRO A 343 -11.87 -6.70 16.99
CA PRO A 343 -12.80 -6.69 15.85
C PRO A 343 -13.50 -5.36 15.62
N GLN A 344 -13.65 -4.53 16.65
CA GLN A 344 -14.46 -3.32 16.60
C GLN A 344 -13.72 -2.10 17.16
N GLY A 345 -13.78 -1.00 16.43
CA GLY A 345 -13.32 0.34 16.82
C GLY A 345 -14.49 1.29 17.07
N SER A 346 -14.29 2.59 16.83
CA SER A 346 -15.36 3.58 16.96
C SER A 346 -16.46 3.36 15.91
N LEU A 347 -17.72 3.31 16.34
CA LEU A 347 -18.86 3.01 15.46
C LEU A 347 -19.27 4.18 14.55
N ARG A 348 -18.71 5.37 14.74
CA ARG A 348 -18.93 6.56 13.91
C ARG A 348 -17.58 7.22 13.60
N GLY A 349 -17.19 7.24 12.33
CA GLY A 349 -16.14 8.13 11.84
C GLY A 349 -16.67 9.55 11.56
N MET A 350 -15.79 10.51 11.29
CA MET A 350 -16.18 11.91 11.02
C MET A 350 -17.19 12.05 9.88
N VAL A 351 -17.11 11.16 8.89
CA VAL A 351 -17.92 11.20 7.67
C VAL A 351 -19.25 10.43 7.83
N GLY A 352 -19.58 9.90 9.01
CA GLY A 352 -20.84 9.20 9.28
C GLY A 352 -21.06 7.86 8.54
N SER A 353 -20.36 7.62 7.44
CA SER A 353 -20.43 6.41 6.59
C SER A 353 -19.29 5.41 6.82
N LYS A 354 -18.22 5.81 7.52
CA LYS A 354 -17.05 4.97 7.87
C LYS A 354 -17.38 4.09 9.08
N GLN A 355 -17.37 2.77 8.91
CA GLN A 355 -17.51 1.81 10.00
C GLN A 355 -16.17 1.15 10.31
N ASN A 356 -15.60 1.48 11.47
CA ASN A 356 -14.33 0.92 11.92
C ASN A 356 -14.51 -0.44 12.57
N ARG A 357 -14.88 -1.45 11.77
CA ARG A 357 -15.10 -2.81 12.22
C ARG A 357 -14.66 -3.82 11.19
N ILE A 358 -14.19 -4.99 11.63
CA ILE A 358 -13.99 -6.14 10.76
C ILE A 358 -15.38 -6.64 10.35
N ASP A 359 -15.59 -6.94 9.07
CA ASP A 359 -16.87 -7.49 8.61
C ASP A 359 -17.22 -8.76 9.44
N PRO A 360 -18.39 -8.81 10.12
CA PRO A 360 -18.83 -9.99 10.86
C PRO A 360 -18.84 -11.28 10.01
N ALA A 361 -19.04 -11.17 8.69
CA ALA A 361 -18.92 -12.30 7.77
C ALA A 361 -17.49 -12.84 7.68
N GLN A 362 -16.48 -11.96 7.72
CA GLN A 362 -15.06 -12.32 7.68
C GLN A 362 -14.53 -12.80 9.03
N TRP A 363 -15.18 -12.43 10.14
CA TRP A 363 -14.74 -12.78 11.50
C TRP A 363 -14.59 -14.29 11.73
N LYS A 364 -15.59 -15.08 11.31
CA LYS A 364 -15.54 -16.54 11.44
C LYS A 364 -14.41 -17.14 10.60
N GLU A 365 -14.18 -16.60 9.40
CA GLU A 365 -13.11 -17.06 8.53
C GLU A 365 -11.72 -16.73 9.10
N LEU A 366 -11.58 -15.55 9.73
CA LEU A 366 -10.36 -15.11 10.42
C LEU A 366 -9.97 -16.06 11.55
N ILE A 367 -10.89 -16.34 12.47
CA ILE A 367 -10.60 -17.26 13.57
C ILE A 367 -10.26 -18.66 13.03
N ALA A 368 -11.04 -19.17 12.08
CA ALA A 368 -10.79 -20.49 11.49
C ALA A 368 -9.42 -20.56 10.78
N PHE A 369 -8.99 -19.46 10.14
CA PHE A 369 -7.69 -19.38 9.48
C PHE A 369 -6.51 -19.46 10.45
N LEU A 370 -6.63 -18.80 11.61
CA LEU A 370 -5.60 -18.82 12.66
C LEU A 370 -5.54 -20.17 13.37
N ASN A 371 -6.70 -20.73 13.72
CA ASN A 371 -6.78 -22.07 14.31
C ASN A 371 -6.18 -23.14 13.39
N ARG A 372 -6.42 -23.08 12.06
CA ARG A 372 -5.79 -24.00 11.07
C ARG A 372 -4.25 -23.91 11.03
N ARG A 373 -3.66 -22.83 11.55
CA ARG A 373 -2.22 -22.61 11.68
C ARG A 373 -1.69 -22.91 13.07
N GLN A 374 -2.51 -23.53 13.92
CA GLN A 374 -2.20 -23.81 15.32
C GLN A 374 -1.89 -22.53 16.12
N ILE A 375 -2.49 -21.41 15.71
CA ILE A 375 -2.43 -20.16 16.45
C ILE A 375 -3.74 -20.03 17.18
N ARG A 376 -3.64 -19.85 18.50
CA ARG A 376 -4.77 -19.57 19.36
C ARG A 376 -4.94 -18.06 19.54
N PRO A 377 -5.82 -17.38 18.78
CA PRO A 377 -5.90 -15.93 18.85
C PRO A 377 -6.52 -15.45 20.16
N ILE A 378 -6.02 -14.33 20.68
CA ILE A 378 -6.57 -13.65 21.85
C ILE A 378 -7.51 -12.54 21.40
N ILE A 379 -8.80 -12.65 21.72
CA ILE A 379 -9.81 -11.66 21.35
C ILE A 379 -9.89 -10.58 22.43
N LEU A 380 -9.70 -9.33 22.02
CA LEU A 380 -9.80 -8.10 22.81
C LEU A 380 -11.08 -7.34 22.43
N GLY A 381 -11.34 -6.21 23.09
CA GLY A 381 -12.57 -5.44 22.98
C GLY A 381 -13.44 -5.53 24.24
N THR A 382 -14.66 -5.04 24.15
CA THR A 382 -15.62 -5.04 25.27
C THR A 382 -16.46 -6.31 25.29
N PRO A 383 -16.89 -6.80 26.48
CA PRO A 383 -17.76 -7.98 26.58
C PRO A 383 -19.05 -7.91 25.74
N ALA A 384 -19.59 -6.71 25.52
CA ALA A 384 -20.80 -6.48 24.71
C ALA A 384 -20.63 -6.91 23.23
N GLU A 385 -19.40 -6.91 22.72
CA GLU A 385 -19.10 -7.30 21.33
C GLU A 385 -19.30 -8.80 21.07
N ARG A 386 -19.53 -9.62 22.11
CA ARG A 386 -19.77 -11.08 21.99
C ARG A 386 -20.89 -11.45 21.04
N ALA A 387 -21.96 -10.65 21.03
CA ALA A 387 -23.12 -10.91 20.19
C ALA A 387 -22.78 -10.84 18.69
N LEU A 388 -21.93 -9.88 18.31
CA LEU A 388 -21.55 -9.64 16.92
C LEU A 388 -20.28 -10.41 16.51
N TYR A 389 -19.34 -10.57 17.43
CA TYR A 389 -18.06 -11.26 17.25
C TYR A 389 -17.94 -12.41 18.25
N PRO A 390 -18.61 -13.55 18.01
CA PRO A 390 -18.54 -14.70 18.89
C PRO A 390 -17.10 -15.26 18.91
N CYS A 391 -16.68 -15.75 20.08
CA CYS A 391 -15.46 -16.52 20.21
C CYS A 391 -15.75 -17.95 19.71
N THR A 392 -15.03 -18.42 18.69
CA THR A 392 -15.24 -19.75 18.09
C THR A 392 -13.93 -20.55 18.07
N GLY A 393 -14.04 -21.89 18.04
CA GLY A 393 -12.88 -22.77 18.03
C GLY A 393 -12.02 -22.63 19.29
N GLU A 394 -10.71 -22.56 19.13
CA GLU A 394 -9.76 -22.51 20.26
C GLU A 394 -9.45 -21.08 20.75
N ALA A 395 -10.02 -20.02 20.15
CA ALA A 395 -9.69 -18.64 20.52
C ALA A 395 -9.82 -18.34 22.02
N LEU A 396 -8.95 -17.47 22.54
CA LEU A 396 -8.97 -16.99 23.92
C LEU A 396 -9.78 -15.70 24.02
N ASP A 397 -10.98 -15.77 24.60
CA ASP A 397 -11.75 -14.56 24.90
C ASP A 397 -11.14 -13.85 26.12
N ARG A 398 -10.57 -12.65 25.90
CA ARG A 398 -9.98 -11.79 26.93
C ARG A 398 -10.59 -10.39 26.90
N ARG A 399 -11.80 -10.26 26.37
CA ARG A 399 -12.55 -9.00 26.35
C ARG A 399 -12.78 -8.49 27.77
N SER A 400 -12.50 -7.21 27.97
CA SER A 400 -12.64 -6.53 29.25
C SER A 400 -12.86 -5.04 29.03
N TYR A 401 -13.28 -4.33 30.08
CA TYR A 401 -13.33 -2.86 30.06
C TYR A 401 -12.02 -2.21 30.52
N SER A 402 -11.00 -3.02 30.83
CA SER A 402 -9.69 -2.58 31.32
C SER A 402 -8.77 -2.28 30.14
N PHE A 403 -8.39 -1.01 29.98
CA PHE A 403 -7.35 -0.64 29.02
C PHE A 403 -5.99 -1.22 29.40
N GLU A 404 -5.69 -1.32 30.70
CA GLU A 404 -4.43 -1.90 31.18
C GLU A 404 -4.27 -3.34 30.68
N ASP A 405 -5.30 -4.16 30.86
CA ASP A 405 -5.26 -5.57 30.44
C ASP A 405 -5.14 -5.70 28.93
N GLN A 406 -5.90 -4.89 28.17
CA GLN A 406 -5.86 -4.92 26.72
C GLN A 406 -4.52 -4.41 26.18
N MET A 407 -3.97 -3.32 26.73
CA MET A 407 -2.65 -2.81 26.37
C MET A 407 -1.55 -3.81 26.68
N LYS A 408 -1.57 -4.46 27.85
CA LYS A 408 -0.59 -5.52 28.17
C LYS A 408 -0.59 -6.63 27.13
N ARG A 409 -1.78 -7.04 26.69
CA ARG A 409 -1.95 -8.08 25.67
C ARG A 409 -1.40 -7.63 24.33
N ILE A 410 -1.75 -6.43 23.88
CA ILE A 410 -1.26 -5.88 22.61
C ILE A 410 0.27 -5.74 22.65
N ALA A 411 0.84 -5.12 23.69
CA ALA A 411 2.28 -4.88 23.82
C ALA A 411 3.14 -6.15 23.89
N SER A 412 2.51 -7.26 24.30
CA SER A 412 3.14 -8.58 24.38
C SER A 412 2.92 -9.44 23.13
N SER A 413 2.10 -8.98 22.18
CA SER A 413 1.82 -9.73 20.94
C SER A 413 2.95 -9.68 19.94
N ASP A 414 3.06 -10.75 19.15
CA ASP A 414 3.86 -10.79 17.92
C ASP A 414 3.15 -10.12 16.75
N LEU A 415 1.82 -10.11 16.78
CA LEU A 415 0.98 -9.49 15.76
C LEU A 415 -0.34 -9.00 16.35
N PHE A 416 -0.68 -7.75 16.06
CA PHE A 416 -2.02 -7.22 16.29
C PHE A 416 -2.85 -7.30 15.00
N ILE A 417 -4.11 -7.73 15.08
CA ILE A 417 -5.03 -7.70 13.95
C ILE A 417 -6.31 -7.01 14.42
N GLY A 418 -6.76 -5.99 13.70
CA GLY A 418 -7.96 -5.29 14.13
C GLY A 418 -8.61 -4.45 13.06
N ALA A 419 -9.67 -3.74 13.45
CA ALA A 419 -10.20 -2.64 12.67
C ALA A 419 -9.48 -1.32 13.04
N ASP A 420 -9.75 -0.28 12.27
CA ASP A 420 -9.28 1.10 12.49
C ASP A 420 -9.72 1.66 13.86
N SER A 421 -9.04 1.27 14.94
CA SER A 421 -9.42 1.47 16.35
C SER A 421 -8.24 2.00 17.19
N TRP A 422 -8.42 2.20 18.49
CA TRP A 422 -7.32 2.62 19.39
C TRP A 422 -6.19 1.57 19.48
N GLY A 423 -6.53 0.28 19.34
CA GLY A 423 -5.59 -0.82 19.53
C GLY A 423 -4.44 -0.79 18.53
N LYS A 424 -4.68 -0.34 17.29
CA LYS A 424 -3.63 -0.19 16.27
C LYS A 424 -2.65 0.94 16.61
N THR A 425 -3.16 2.04 17.16
CA THR A 425 -2.35 3.19 17.58
C THR A 425 -1.45 2.76 18.74
N PHE A 426 -2.01 2.04 19.70
CA PHE A 426 -1.22 1.47 20.78
C PHE A 426 -0.21 0.41 20.28
N ALA A 427 -0.61 -0.48 19.37
CA ALA A 427 0.30 -1.46 18.77
C ALA A 427 1.50 -0.79 18.10
N ALA A 428 1.25 0.26 17.31
CA ALA A 428 2.30 1.03 16.66
C ALA A 428 3.24 1.71 17.68
N LEU A 429 2.69 2.36 18.71
CA LEU A 429 3.47 2.96 19.80
C LEU A 429 4.28 1.90 20.58
N ALA A 430 3.74 0.69 20.74
CA ALA A 430 4.42 -0.43 21.41
C ALA A 430 5.45 -1.15 20.50
N GLY A 431 5.56 -0.77 19.22
CA GLY A 431 6.42 -1.44 18.24
C GLY A 431 5.94 -2.85 17.88
N VAL A 432 4.63 -3.08 17.95
CA VAL A 432 3.97 -4.34 17.58
C VAL A 432 3.39 -4.17 16.18
N PRO A 433 3.76 -5.03 15.21
CA PRO A 433 3.20 -4.93 13.86
C PRO A 433 1.70 -5.19 13.89
N ALA A 434 0.97 -4.52 12.99
CA ALA A 434 -0.48 -4.58 12.93
C ALA A 434 -0.98 -4.87 11.51
N ILE A 435 -1.98 -5.74 11.38
CA ILE A 435 -2.80 -5.86 10.18
C ILE A 435 -4.15 -5.22 10.48
N VAL A 436 -4.52 -4.20 9.72
CA VAL A 436 -5.75 -3.44 9.92
C VAL A 436 -6.69 -3.64 8.75
N PHE A 437 -7.89 -4.17 9.02
CA PHE A 437 -8.96 -4.21 8.04
C PHE A 437 -9.40 -2.79 7.71
N TYR A 438 -9.37 -2.44 6.43
CA TYR A 438 -9.84 -1.14 5.98
C TYR A 438 -11.29 -0.95 6.40
N SER A 439 -11.60 0.27 6.83
CA SER A 439 -12.94 0.63 7.28
C SER A 439 -13.99 0.26 6.22
N LEU A 440 -15.10 -0.33 6.64
CA LEU A 440 -16.21 -0.60 5.74
C LEU A 440 -16.84 0.74 5.33
N ARG A 441 -16.94 0.96 4.02
CA ARG A 441 -17.53 2.13 3.37
C ARG A 441 -18.47 1.66 2.25
N GLY A 442 -19.41 2.50 1.83
CA GLY A 442 -20.23 2.23 0.66
C GLY A 442 -19.38 2.08 -0.61
N SER A 443 -19.89 1.35 -1.62
CA SER A 443 -19.17 1.07 -2.89
C SER A 443 -18.64 2.31 -3.61
N GLU A 444 -19.33 3.42 -3.44
CA GLU A 444 -19.06 4.74 -4.02
C GLU A 444 -17.86 5.46 -3.40
N LEU A 445 -17.47 5.07 -2.18
CA LEU A 445 -16.33 5.64 -1.44
C LEU A 445 -15.07 4.76 -1.55
N ILE A 446 -15.09 3.71 -2.37
CA ILE A 446 -13.95 2.83 -2.62
C ILE A 446 -12.86 3.62 -3.36
N GLY A 447 -11.73 3.84 -2.68
CA GLY A 447 -10.58 4.61 -3.20
C GLY A 447 -10.48 6.04 -2.68
N TRP A 448 -11.50 6.51 -1.94
CA TRP A 448 -11.51 7.81 -1.29
C TRP A 448 -10.93 7.68 0.12
N LYS A 449 -10.07 8.61 0.53
CA LYS A 449 -9.28 8.51 1.78
C LYS A 449 -9.85 9.43 2.85
N ASP A 450 -9.96 8.93 4.09
CA ASP A 450 -10.44 9.74 5.22
C ASP A 450 -9.24 10.50 5.81
N PRO A 451 -9.37 11.78 6.21
CA PRO A 451 -8.26 12.54 6.82
C PRO A 451 -7.61 11.84 8.01
N SER A 452 -8.40 11.10 8.80
CA SER A 452 -7.90 10.32 9.93
C SER A 452 -6.91 9.23 9.51
N ASP A 453 -6.99 8.75 8.27
CA ASP A 453 -6.06 7.75 7.74
C ASP A 453 -4.62 8.30 7.69
N TYR A 454 -4.44 9.61 7.44
CA TYR A 454 -3.11 10.28 7.44
C TYR A 454 -2.47 10.41 8.82
N VAL A 455 -3.21 10.13 9.89
CA VAL A 455 -2.72 10.20 11.27
C VAL A 455 -2.59 8.82 11.88
N PHE A 456 -3.60 7.98 11.70
CA PHE A 456 -3.70 6.71 12.42
C PHE A 456 -3.26 5.49 11.61
N LEU A 457 -3.04 5.63 10.30
CA LEU A 457 -2.63 4.52 9.42
C LEU A 457 -1.31 4.84 8.71
N ASP A 458 -1.29 5.88 7.86
CA ASP A 458 -0.17 6.14 6.94
C ASP A 458 1.19 6.39 7.60
N PRO A 459 1.30 7.13 8.72
CA PRO A 459 2.61 7.46 9.29
C PRO A 459 3.34 6.23 9.82
N TRP A 460 2.61 5.12 10.07
CA TRP A 460 3.10 3.99 10.84
C TRP A 460 3.55 2.86 9.92
N GLN A 461 4.86 2.71 9.74
CA GLN A 461 5.45 1.65 8.90
C GLN A 461 5.06 0.22 9.34
N GLY A 462 4.75 0.03 10.63
CA GLY A 462 4.33 -1.25 11.19
C GLY A 462 2.86 -1.61 10.95
N ILE A 463 2.05 -0.73 10.35
CA ILE A 463 0.63 -0.97 10.07
C ILE A 463 0.44 -1.35 8.60
N ILE A 464 -0.06 -2.56 8.34
CA ILE A 464 -0.48 -3.01 7.01
C ILE A 464 -2.00 -2.94 6.92
N VAL A 465 -2.50 -2.04 6.07
CA VAL A 465 -3.93 -1.89 5.79
C VAL A 465 -4.34 -2.84 4.67
N ILE A 466 -5.42 -3.59 4.88
CA ILE A 466 -5.90 -4.60 3.92
C ILE A 466 -7.34 -4.33 3.50
N ASN A 467 -7.62 -4.54 2.21
CA ASN A 467 -8.95 -4.37 1.61
C ASN A 467 -9.58 -5.69 1.18
N SER A 468 -8.82 -6.78 1.22
CA SER A 468 -9.28 -8.09 0.76
C SER A 468 -8.71 -9.22 1.61
N TRP A 469 -9.41 -10.36 1.61
CA TRP A 469 -8.93 -11.57 2.27
C TRP A 469 -7.61 -12.09 1.69
N LYS A 470 -7.36 -11.86 0.39
CA LYS A 470 -6.09 -12.20 -0.25
C LYS A 470 -4.94 -11.34 0.31
N GLU A 471 -5.17 -10.04 0.47
CA GLU A 471 -4.22 -9.13 1.10
C GLU A 471 -3.99 -9.50 2.57
N PHE A 472 -5.03 -9.89 3.31
CA PHE A 472 -4.89 -10.42 4.66
C PHE A 472 -3.91 -11.60 4.69
N GLN A 473 -4.11 -12.60 3.84
CA GLN A 473 -3.24 -13.79 3.80
C GLN A 473 -1.79 -13.44 3.45
N GLN A 474 -1.59 -12.51 2.52
CA GLN A 474 -0.26 -12.02 2.14
C GLN A 474 0.40 -11.25 3.28
N ALA A 475 -0.30 -10.31 3.90
CA ALA A 475 0.19 -9.54 5.04
C ALA A 475 0.52 -10.45 6.23
N PHE A 476 -0.36 -11.41 6.52
CA PHE A 476 -0.15 -12.38 7.60
C PHE A 476 1.07 -13.26 7.39
N SER A 477 1.34 -13.67 6.14
CA SER A 477 2.52 -14.48 5.81
C SER A 477 3.85 -13.76 6.04
N THR A 478 3.85 -12.42 6.06
CA THR A 478 5.02 -11.61 6.43
C THR A 478 5.40 -11.76 7.90
N PHE A 479 4.40 -11.97 8.77
CA PHE A 479 4.59 -11.99 10.24
C PHE A 479 4.63 -13.40 10.83
N TYR A 480 3.96 -14.37 10.19
CA TYR A 480 3.95 -15.76 10.61
C TYR A 480 4.52 -16.66 9.50
N PRO A 481 5.86 -16.77 9.39
CA PRO A 481 6.47 -17.79 8.57
C PRO A 481 6.17 -19.17 9.17
N PHE A 482 5.86 -20.14 8.30
CA PHE A 482 5.50 -21.51 8.67
C PHE A 482 6.48 -22.10 9.71
N PRO A 483 6.00 -22.70 10.81
CA PRO A 483 6.90 -23.34 11.76
C PRO A 483 7.44 -24.64 11.17
N SER A 484 8.76 -24.72 10.99
CA SER A 484 9.47 -25.99 11.04
C SER A 484 9.61 -26.43 12.50
N ASN A 485 9.30 -27.68 12.77
CA ASN A 485 9.35 -28.26 14.11
C ASN A 485 10.77 -28.23 14.69
N ARG A 486 10.88 -27.74 15.95
CA ARG A 486 11.94 -27.94 16.97
C ARG A 486 13.36 -27.44 16.67
N ALA A 487 13.85 -26.47 17.47
CA ALA A 487 14.60 -26.69 18.72
C ALA A 487 15.11 -25.37 19.33
N ARG A 488 15.24 -25.35 20.66
CA ARG A 488 15.65 -24.23 21.52
C ARG A 488 17.15 -23.88 21.40
N HIS A 489 17.46 -22.61 21.71
CA HIS A 489 18.75 -21.99 22.10
C HIS A 489 19.81 -21.67 21.03
N ARG A 490 19.97 -20.38 20.71
CA ARG A 490 21.10 -19.51 21.12
C ARG A 490 20.80 -18.04 20.76
N LYS A 491 21.18 -17.11 21.64
CA LYS A 491 21.30 -15.68 21.33
C LYS A 491 22.47 -15.54 20.36
N ASP A 492 22.20 -15.51 19.06
CA ASP A 492 23.16 -15.03 18.08
C ASP A 492 22.55 -13.83 17.35
N GLN A 493 23.34 -12.78 17.17
CA GLN A 493 22.96 -11.57 16.47
C GLN A 493 22.48 -11.94 15.06
N GLU A 494 21.25 -11.56 14.71
CA GLU A 494 20.68 -11.79 13.39
C GLU A 494 21.59 -11.16 12.32
N THR A 495 22.25 -11.98 11.50
CA THR A 495 23.19 -11.48 10.48
C THR A 495 22.40 -10.97 9.28
N HIS A 496 22.62 -9.73 8.88
CA HIS A 496 21.98 -9.15 7.70
C HIS A 496 22.93 -9.17 6.49
N TYR A 497 22.58 -9.88 5.43
CA TYR A 497 23.31 -9.93 4.17
C TYR A 497 22.63 -9.09 3.09
N VAL A 498 23.40 -8.33 2.32
CA VAL A 498 22.92 -7.62 1.13
C VAL A 498 23.60 -8.21 -0.10
N ILE A 499 22.83 -8.88 -0.97
CA ILE A 499 23.30 -9.33 -2.28
C ILE A 499 23.10 -8.18 -3.26
N LYS A 500 24.18 -7.69 -3.88
CA LYS A 500 24.13 -6.61 -4.87
C LYS A 500 24.45 -7.15 -6.25
N ARG A 501 23.47 -7.04 -7.16
CA ARG A 501 23.64 -7.34 -8.60
C ARG A 501 22.74 -6.42 -9.43
N ALA A 502 23.36 -5.47 -10.14
CA ALA A 502 22.66 -4.43 -10.89
C ALA A 502 22.80 -4.66 -12.41
N ARG A 503 22.36 -5.81 -12.90
CA ARG A 503 22.38 -6.17 -14.34
C ARG A 503 21.03 -6.70 -14.82
N GLY A 504 20.97 -7.21 -16.05
CA GLY A 504 19.75 -7.68 -16.68
C GLY A 504 19.10 -8.89 -15.97
N LEU A 505 17.89 -9.23 -16.41
CA LEU A 505 17.05 -10.28 -15.81
C LEU A 505 17.79 -11.61 -15.54
N GLY A 506 18.53 -12.12 -16.51
CA GLY A 506 19.24 -13.40 -16.38
C GLY A 506 20.33 -13.38 -15.30
N ASP A 507 21.03 -12.25 -15.13
CA ASP A 507 22.03 -12.07 -14.07
C ASP A 507 21.40 -12.08 -12.67
N VAL A 508 20.26 -11.41 -12.53
CA VAL A 508 19.52 -11.34 -11.26
C VAL A 508 19.02 -12.73 -10.85
N LEU A 509 18.46 -13.48 -11.81
CA LEU A 509 17.99 -14.85 -11.58
C LEU A 509 19.12 -15.80 -11.18
N MET A 510 20.26 -15.75 -11.88
CA MET A 510 21.39 -16.64 -11.61
C MET A 510 22.13 -16.31 -10.31
N ALA A 511 21.86 -15.15 -9.71
CA ALA A 511 22.36 -14.78 -8.38
C ALA A 511 21.43 -15.24 -7.23
N LEU A 512 20.17 -15.62 -7.51
CA LEU A 512 19.24 -16.11 -6.47
C LEU A 512 19.73 -17.33 -5.66
N PRO A 513 20.45 -18.31 -6.24
CA PRO A 513 20.97 -19.43 -5.48
C PRO A 513 21.87 -19.03 -4.30
N LEU A 514 22.55 -17.87 -4.37
CA LEU A 514 23.32 -17.36 -3.23
C LEU A 514 22.43 -17.08 -2.01
N ALA A 515 21.21 -16.57 -2.22
CA ALA A 515 20.28 -16.34 -1.12
C ALA A 515 19.93 -17.64 -0.38
N ARG A 516 19.71 -18.73 -1.13
CA ARG A 516 19.48 -20.07 -0.59
C ARG A 516 20.68 -20.57 0.20
N VAL A 517 21.89 -20.41 -0.34
CA VAL A 517 23.14 -20.82 0.31
C VAL A 517 23.36 -20.06 1.62
N LEU A 518 23.09 -18.75 1.65
CA LEU A 518 23.17 -17.94 2.87
C LEU A 518 22.18 -18.43 3.93
N LYS A 519 20.91 -18.65 3.55
CA LYS A 519 19.86 -19.18 4.44
C LYS A 519 20.17 -20.58 4.94
N GLN A 520 20.85 -21.41 4.16
CA GLN A 520 21.25 -22.74 4.61
C GLN A 520 22.45 -22.69 5.58
N SER A 521 23.38 -21.76 5.33
CA SER A 521 24.57 -21.59 6.17
C SER A 521 24.22 -20.94 7.51
N ASP A 522 23.31 -19.97 7.50
CA ASP A 522 22.75 -19.30 8.67
C ASP A 522 21.23 -19.18 8.50
N PRO A 523 20.44 -20.13 9.04
CA PRO A 523 18.98 -20.07 8.96
C PRO A 523 18.35 -18.85 9.61
N SER A 524 19.07 -18.17 10.50
CA SER A 524 18.61 -16.97 11.18
C SER A 524 18.92 -15.68 10.40
N CYS A 525 19.78 -15.72 9.37
CA CYS A 525 20.17 -14.51 8.66
C CYS A 525 19.01 -13.87 7.89
N LYS A 526 19.09 -12.56 7.65
CA LYS A 526 18.22 -11.83 6.72
C LYS A 526 18.95 -11.54 5.44
N VAL A 527 18.35 -11.89 4.31
CA VAL A 527 18.89 -11.67 2.97
C VAL A 527 18.11 -10.58 2.27
N PHE A 528 18.78 -9.44 2.05
CA PHE A 528 18.32 -8.32 1.27
C PHE A 528 18.89 -8.41 -0.14
N PHE A 529 18.07 -8.24 -1.16
CA PHE A 529 18.53 -8.24 -2.55
C PHE A 529 18.46 -6.81 -3.13
N ALA A 530 19.62 -6.24 -3.44
CA ALA A 530 19.73 -4.93 -4.06
C ALA A 530 19.69 -5.05 -5.59
N SER A 531 18.57 -4.62 -6.19
CA SER A 531 18.33 -4.68 -7.64
C SER A 531 17.33 -3.61 -8.10
N ALA A 532 17.18 -3.45 -9.42
CA ALA A 532 16.24 -2.51 -10.01
C ALA A 532 14.78 -2.85 -9.67
N LYS A 533 13.94 -1.81 -9.47
CA LYS A 533 12.53 -1.96 -9.05
C LYS A 533 11.72 -2.91 -9.94
N GLN A 534 12.00 -2.94 -11.24
CA GLN A 534 11.32 -3.81 -12.20
C GLN A 534 11.46 -5.31 -11.92
N TYR A 535 12.50 -5.73 -11.16
CA TYR A 535 12.73 -7.12 -10.79
C TYR A 535 12.20 -7.46 -9.38
N ALA A 536 11.60 -6.51 -8.66
CA ALA A 536 11.22 -6.70 -7.27
C ALA A 536 10.14 -7.79 -7.08
N SER A 537 9.15 -7.88 -7.97
CA SER A 537 8.13 -8.93 -7.90
C SER A 537 8.71 -10.33 -8.10
N LEU A 538 9.68 -10.46 -9.02
CA LEU A 538 10.38 -11.71 -9.29
C LEU A 538 11.28 -12.12 -8.11
N LEU A 539 12.07 -11.19 -7.59
CA LEU A 539 12.96 -11.44 -6.45
C LEU A 539 12.19 -11.82 -5.18
N ARG A 540 11.04 -11.16 -4.91
CA ARG A 540 10.14 -11.51 -3.80
C ARG A 540 9.49 -12.88 -3.95
N ALA A 541 9.46 -13.44 -5.16
CA ALA A 541 8.98 -14.81 -5.35
C ALA A 541 10.02 -15.85 -4.88
N SER A 542 11.30 -15.49 -4.70
CA SER A 542 12.27 -16.40 -4.08
C SER A 542 11.94 -16.57 -2.59
N PRO A 543 11.79 -17.81 -2.08
CA PRO A 543 11.54 -18.04 -0.65
C PRO A 543 12.75 -17.70 0.24
N HIS A 544 13.92 -17.45 -0.38
CA HIS A 544 15.18 -17.21 0.32
C HIS A 544 15.55 -15.73 0.41
N VAL A 545 14.76 -14.83 -0.16
CA VAL A 545 14.96 -13.37 -0.13
C VAL A 545 13.94 -12.75 0.80
N ASP A 546 14.39 -12.11 1.89
CA ASP A 546 13.50 -11.47 2.86
C ASP A 546 12.99 -10.11 2.36
N GLU A 547 13.86 -9.31 1.72
CA GLU A 547 13.51 -7.98 1.26
C GLU A 547 14.24 -7.62 -0.05
N VAL A 548 13.58 -6.84 -0.90
CA VAL A 548 14.20 -6.25 -2.10
C VAL A 548 14.35 -4.76 -1.88
N ILE A 549 15.60 -4.28 -1.94
CA ILE A 549 15.94 -2.90 -1.67
C ILE A 549 16.42 -2.20 -2.94
N SER A 550 16.01 -0.95 -3.14
CA SER A 550 16.50 -0.11 -4.26
C SER A 550 17.65 0.80 -3.86
N ASN A 551 17.71 1.25 -2.60
CA ASN A 551 18.78 2.04 -1.98
C ASN A 551 18.65 1.90 -0.45
N CYS A 552 19.70 1.45 0.25
CA CYS A 552 19.70 1.32 1.71
C CYS A 552 21.06 1.77 2.28
N PRO A 553 21.11 2.53 3.39
CA PRO A 553 22.36 2.73 4.13
C PRO A 553 22.86 1.37 4.66
N LEU A 554 24.13 1.06 4.39
CA LEU A 554 24.75 -0.26 4.61
C LEU A 554 25.13 -0.53 6.07
N ASN A 555 24.79 0.37 7.00
CA ASN A 555 25.24 0.28 8.39
C ASN A 555 24.77 -1.02 9.05
N GLY A 556 25.73 -1.82 9.53
CA GLY A 556 25.48 -3.10 10.20
C GLY A 556 25.13 -4.28 9.28
N LYS A 557 25.15 -4.12 7.94
CA LYS A 557 24.86 -5.21 6.98
C LYS A 557 26.12 -5.69 6.26
N LYS A 558 26.27 -7.00 6.08
CA LYS A 558 27.34 -7.63 5.27
C LYS A 558 26.97 -7.56 3.79
N VAL A 559 27.70 -6.78 3.01
CA VAL A 559 27.43 -6.61 1.57
C VAL A 559 28.25 -7.59 0.75
N ILE A 560 27.58 -8.33 -0.12
CA ILE A 560 28.18 -9.21 -1.12
C ILE A 560 27.89 -8.59 -2.49
N ASP A 561 28.89 -7.91 -3.06
CA ASP A 561 28.80 -7.29 -4.38
C ASP A 561 29.21 -8.29 -5.47
N LEU A 562 28.23 -8.76 -6.23
CA LEU A 562 28.44 -9.71 -7.33
C LEU A 562 28.69 -9.00 -8.67
N ASN A 563 28.68 -7.67 -8.74
CA ASN A 563 28.93 -6.95 -9.99
C ASN A 563 30.28 -7.27 -10.65
N PRO A 564 31.39 -7.45 -9.89
CA PRO A 564 32.71 -7.78 -10.48
C PRO A 564 32.86 -9.23 -10.95
N ALA A 565 31.96 -10.14 -10.58
CA ALA A 565 32.08 -11.56 -10.88
C ALA A 565 32.03 -11.81 -12.40
N LYS A 566 33.01 -12.57 -12.91
CA LYS A 566 33.15 -12.97 -14.31
C LYS A 566 32.78 -14.45 -14.49
N TYR A 567 32.07 -14.77 -15.55
CA TYR A 567 31.68 -16.12 -15.94
C TYR A 567 31.92 -16.33 -17.44
N GLY A 568 31.98 -17.57 -17.91
CA GLY A 568 32.30 -17.91 -19.31
C GLY A 568 33.79 -17.83 -19.68
N VAL A 569 34.61 -17.12 -18.89
CA VAL A 569 36.08 -17.23 -18.96
C VAL A 569 36.52 -18.51 -18.26
N GLY A 570 37.35 -19.32 -18.93
CA GLY A 570 37.78 -20.62 -18.41
C GLY A 570 36.63 -21.61 -18.20
N ASP A 571 35.54 -21.46 -18.97
CA ASP A 571 34.32 -22.28 -18.90
C ASP A 571 33.61 -22.28 -17.53
N LEU A 572 33.85 -21.26 -16.71
CA LEU A 572 33.19 -21.14 -15.41
C LEU A 572 31.71 -20.79 -15.58
N HIS A 573 30.84 -21.67 -15.07
CA HIS A 573 29.40 -21.45 -15.09
C HIS A 573 28.97 -20.28 -14.19
N GLN A 574 27.91 -19.57 -14.60
CA GLN A 574 27.54 -18.29 -14.01
C GLN A 574 27.16 -18.35 -12.52
N VAL A 575 26.37 -19.34 -12.12
CA VAL A 575 26.01 -19.51 -10.69
C VAL A 575 27.27 -19.80 -9.87
N ASP A 576 28.17 -20.63 -10.40
CA ASP A 576 29.43 -21.00 -9.72
C ASP A 576 30.36 -19.79 -9.59
N ALA A 577 30.42 -18.93 -10.60
CA ALA A 577 31.15 -17.67 -10.54
C ALA A 577 30.62 -16.76 -9.43
N PHE A 578 29.29 -16.65 -9.28
CA PHE A 578 28.69 -15.83 -8.23
C PHE A 578 28.90 -16.42 -6.84
N LEU A 579 28.75 -17.73 -6.68
CA LEU A 579 28.99 -18.41 -5.40
C LEU A 579 30.47 -18.30 -5.00
N LYS A 580 31.39 -18.54 -5.93
CA LYS A 580 32.83 -18.39 -5.69
C LYS A 580 33.21 -16.95 -5.32
N ALA A 581 32.64 -15.94 -6.00
CA ALA A 581 32.85 -14.54 -5.65
C ALA A 581 32.32 -14.18 -4.25
N ALA A 582 31.28 -14.88 -3.79
CA ALA A 582 30.74 -14.77 -2.44
C ALA A 582 31.48 -15.65 -1.41
N GLY A 583 32.49 -16.42 -1.81
CA GLY A 583 33.27 -17.30 -0.93
C GLY A 583 32.62 -18.64 -0.62
N PHE A 584 31.68 -19.10 -1.46
CA PHE A 584 30.98 -20.37 -1.29
C PHE A 584 31.34 -21.38 -2.37
N ASP A 585 31.52 -22.63 -1.94
CA ASP A 585 31.54 -23.81 -2.79
C ASP A 585 30.53 -24.81 -2.23
N VAL A 586 29.52 -25.18 -3.04
CA VAL A 586 28.34 -25.91 -2.58
C VAL A 586 27.91 -26.98 -3.58
N PRO A 587 27.21 -28.04 -3.12
CA PRO A 587 26.65 -29.04 -4.01
C PRO A 587 25.67 -28.44 -5.04
N ASN A 588 25.59 -29.06 -6.22
CA ASN A 588 24.73 -28.58 -7.32
C ASN A 588 23.24 -28.45 -6.95
N ALA A 589 22.73 -29.26 -6.03
CA ALA A 589 21.33 -29.19 -5.57
C ALA A 589 20.95 -27.85 -4.93
N LEU A 590 21.93 -27.03 -4.52
CA LEU A 590 21.72 -25.69 -3.95
C LEU A 590 21.83 -24.57 -4.97
N LYS A 591 22.20 -24.90 -6.21
CA LYS A 591 22.47 -23.94 -7.29
C LYS A 591 21.22 -23.63 -8.14
N GLU A 592 20.09 -24.25 -7.82
CA GLU A 592 18.84 -24.16 -8.58
C GLU A 592 18.06 -22.87 -8.28
N ILE A 593 17.33 -22.37 -9.28
CA ILE A 593 16.45 -21.22 -9.14
C ILE A 593 15.11 -21.70 -8.57
N GLU A 594 14.77 -21.22 -7.37
CA GLU A 594 13.53 -21.57 -6.69
C GLU A 594 12.61 -20.35 -6.57
N LEU A 595 11.39 -20.46 -7.11
CA LEU A 595 10.38 -19.40 -7.09
C LEU A 595 9.03 -19.93 -6.59
N THR A 596 8.48 -19.27 -5.57
CA THR A 596 7.11 -19.49 -5.07
C THR A 596 6.15 -18.60 -5.84
N ILE A 597 5.38 -19.21 -6.75
CA ILE A 597 4.44 -18.50 -7.61
C ILE A 597 3.01 -18.75 -7.14
N SER A 598 2.19 -17.71 -7.02
CA SER A 598 0.83 -17.84 -6.45
C SER A 598 -0.13 -18.60 -7.39
N ARG A 599 -1.28 -19.02 -6.83
CA ARG A 599 -2.39 -19.60 -7.62
C ARG A 599 -3.07 -18.56 -8.54
N GLY A 600 -2.78 -17.27 -8.36
CA GLY A 600 -3.32 -16.18 -9.19
C GLY A 600 -2.75 -16.21 -10.61
N GLU A 601 -1.42 -16.23 -10.73
CA GLU A 601 -0.70 -16.30 -12.01
C GLU A 601 -1.08 -17.58 -12.75
N ASP A 602 -1.21 -18.71 -12.05
CA ASP A 602 -1.64 -19.99 -12.62
C ASP A 602 -3.04 -19.91 -13.25
N ARG A 603 -3.98 -19.25 -12.57
CA ARG A 603 -5.36 -19.03 -13.07
C ARG A 603 -5.38 -18.08 -14.26
N ARG A 604 -4.56 -17.03 -14.26
CA ARG A 604 -4.46 -16.09 -15.38
C ARG A 604 -3.90 -16.76 -16.63
N VAL A 605 -2.82 -17.54 -16.52
CA VAL A 605 -2.27 -18.31 -17.64
C VAL A 605 -3.30 -19.30 -18.19
N LYS A 606 -4.00 -20.06 -17.33
CA LYS A 606 -5.10 -20.95 -17.76
C LYS A 606 -6.19 -20.21 -18.56
N ARG A 607 -6.56 -19.01 -18.11
CA ARG A 607 -7.56 -18.18 -18.81
C ARG A 607 -7.04 -17.72 -20.18
N LEU A 608 -5.78 -17.26 -20.25
CA LEU A 608 -5.14 -16.86 -21.50
C LEU A 608 -5.10 -18.02 -22.49
N LEU A 609 -4.63 -19.20 -22.07
CA LEU A 609 -4.57 -20.38 -22.96
C LEU A 609 -5.95 -20.76 -23.51
N ARG A 610 -7.01 -20.69 -22.69
CA ARG A 610 -8.39 -20.92 -23.14
C ARG A 610 -8.87 -19.84 -24.12
N GLN A 611 -8.58 -18.58 -23.83
CA GLN A 611 -8.95 -17.45 -24.69
C GLN A 611 -8.36 -17.58 -26.09
N TYR A 612 -7.09 -18.00 -26.17
CA TYR A 612 -6.39 -18.21 -27.43
C TYR A 612 -6.55 -19.62 -28.01
N ARG A 613 -7.44 -20.44 -27.42
CA ARG A 613 -7.76 -21.82 -27.86
C ARG A 613 -6.53 -22.71 -28.01
N VAL A 614 -5.56 -22.55 -27.12
CA VAL A 614 -4.37 -23.42 -27.07
C VAL A 614 -4.80 -24.80 -26.60
N THR A 615 -4.22 -25.85 -27.20
CA THR A 615 -4.39 -27.24 -26.73
C THR A 615 -4.07 -27.37 -25.24
N GLU A 616 -4.75 -28.27 -24.52
CA GLU A 616 -4.38 -28.62 -23.14
C GLU A 616 -3.27 -29.69 -23.09
N GLU A 617 -2.91 -30.28 -24.24
CA GLU A 617 -1.88 -31.30 -24.35
C GLU A 617 -0.47 -30.68 -24.26
N ARG A 618 0.15 -30.76 -23.08
CA ARG A 618 1.48 -30.19 -22.81
C ARG A 618 2.54 -30.59 -23.85
N SER A 619 2.56 -31.85 -24.29
CA SER A 619 3.50 -32.38 -25.30
C SER A 619 3.44 -31.65 -26.64
N LYS A 620 2.35 -30.95 -26.92
CA LYS A 620 2.11 -30.25 -28.19
C LYS A 620 2.35 -28.74 -28.11
N ILE A 621 2.70 -28.17 -26.96
CA ILE A 621 2.91 -26.72 -26.84
C ILE A 621 4.41 -26.40 -26.87
N VAL A 622 4.80 -25.52 -27.80
CA VAL A 622 6.16 -24.98 -27.93
C VAL A 622 6.14 -23.47 -27.73
N LEU A 623 7.03 -22.97 -26.89
CA LEU A 623 7.23 -21.55 -26.65
C LEU A 623 8.43 -21.06 -27.44
N LEU A 624 8.27 -19.97 -28.17
CA LEU A 624 9.36 -19.28 -28.86
C LEU A 624 9.54 -17.89 -28.23
N HIS A 625 10.77 -17.60 -27.82
CA HIS A 625 11.15 -16.27 -27.35
C HIS A 625 12.25 -15.71 -28.26
N ALA A 626 11.79 -15.01 -29.30
CA ALA A 626 12.64 -14.48 -30.36
C ALA A 626 13.27 -13.13 -29.97
N ALA A 627 14.22 -13.17 -29.04
CA ALA A 627 14.87 -11.98 -28.52
C ALA A 627 15.61 -11.20 -29.62
N LYS A 628 15.45 -9.88 -29.57
CA LYS A 628 16.15 -8.90 -30.40
C LYS A 628 17.15 -8.13 -29.54
N GLY A 629 18.37 -7.97 -30.06
CA GLY A 629 19.47 -7.30 -29.36
C GLY A 629 20.58 -6.89 -30.32
N ASP A 630 21.82 -7.01 -29.85
CA ASP A 630 23.01 -6.78 -30.67
C ASP A 630 23.19 -7.90 -31.73
N PRO A 631 23.96 -7.68 -32.80
CA PRO A 631 24.14 -8.64 -33.89
C PRO A 631 24.66 -10.02 -33.43
N ASN A 632 25.44 -10.03 -32.35
CA ASN A 632 26.01 -11.24 -31.74
C ASN A 632 25.02 -12.06 -30.89
N ARG A 633 23.78 -11.58 -30.68
CA ARG A 633 22.74 -12.23 -29.87
C ARG A 633 21.37 -12.33 -30.56
N THR A 634 21.24 -11.74 -31.74
CA THR A 634 20.00 -11.70 -32.52
C THR A 634 20.03 -12.78 -33.60
N TRP A 635 19.09 -13.73 -33.52
CA TRP A 635 18.85 -14.68 -34.60
C TRP A 635 17.82 -14.08 -35.57
N PRO A 636 18.03 -14.18 -36.90
CA PRO A 636 17.20 -13.49 -37.90
C PRO A 636 15.69 -13.75 -37.76
N ALA A 637 14.87 -12.77 -38.11
CA ALA A 637 13.42 -12.86 -37.97
C ALA A 637 12.85 -13.98 -38.86
N GLU A 638 13.35 -14.06 -40.10
CA GLU A 638 13.05 -15.07 -41.09
C GLU A 638 13.37 -16.49 -40.60
N HIS A 639 14.41 -16.65 -39.78
CA HIS A 639 14.75 -17.93 -39.18
C HIS A 639 13.74 -18.34 -38.11
N TRP A 640 13.30 -17.39 -37.28
CA TRP A 640 12.24 -17.63 -36.31
C TRP A 640 10.91 -17.97 -36.99
N GLU A 641 10.55 -17.25 -38.05
CA GLU A 641 9.33 -17.49 -38.81
C GLU A 641 9.37 -18.88 -39.45
N ARG A 642 10.48 -19.24 -40.09
CA ARG A 642 10.69 -20.58 -40.63
C ARG A 642 10.60 -21.67 -39.56
N LEU A 643 11.17 -21.44 -38.38
CA LEU A 643 11.07 -22.39 -37.27
C LEU A 643 9.62 -22.54 -36.78
N CYS A 644 8.84 -21.46 -36.75
CA CYS A 644 7.41 -21.52 -36.44
C CYS A 644 6.66 -22.43 -37.41
N GLU A 645 6.90 -22.26 -38.72
CA GLU A 645 6.29 -23.09 -39.76
C GLU A 645 6.62 -24.57 -39.56
N ILE A 646 7.89 -24.90 -39.34
CA ILE A 646 8.32 -26.29 -39.12
C ILE A 646 7.59 -26.91 -37.92
N PHE A 647 7.46 -26.20 -36.80
CA PHE A 647 6.71 -26.71 -35.64
C PHE A 647 5.20 -26.85 -35.92
N LEU A 648 4.59 -25.89 -36.63
CA LEU A 648 3.17 -25.94 -36.99
C LEU A 648 2.88 -27.11 -37.94
N ASP A 649 3.73 -27.35 -38.94
CA ASP A 649 3.63 -28.47 -39.89
C ASP A 649 3.72 -29.84 -39.18
N GLN A 650 4.41 -29.88 -38.04
CA GLN A 650 4.56 -31.08 -37.19
C GLN A 650 3.44 -31.19 -36.14
N GLY A 651 2.45 -30.30 -36.20
CA GLY A 651 1.24 -30.34 -35.37
C GLY A 651 1.41 -29.76 -33.97
N TYR A 652 2.44 -28.94 -33.72
CA TYR A 652 2.60 -28.24 -32.44
C TYR A 652 1.77 -26.96 -32.42
N SER A 653 1.27 -26.59 -31.23
CA SER A 653 0.78 -25.25 -30.92
C SER A 653 1.97 -24.36 -30.59
N VAL A 654 2.27 -23.40 -31.47
CA VAL A 654 3.40 -22.48 -31.32
C VAL A 654 2.94 -21.19 -30.65
N ILE A 655 3.60 -20.81 -29.55
CA ILE A 655 3.31 -19.59 -28.80
C ILE A 655 4.54 -18.66 -28.81
N ALA A 656 4.37 -17.48 -29.41
CA ALA A 656 5.36 -16.42 -29.34
C ALA A 656 5.24 -15.64 -28.01
N THR A 657 6.35 -15.43 -27.33
CA THR A 657 6.41 -14.78 -26.01
C THR A 657 7.45 -13.67 -25.97
N GLY A 658 7.26 -12.71 -25.07
CA GLY A 658 8.22 -11.63 -24.83
C GLY A 658 7.55 -10.29 -24.60
N ASN A 659 8.34 -9.22 -24.60
CA ASN A 659 7.84 -7.86 -24.47
C ASN A 659 8.36 -6.99 -25.62
N SER A 660 7.48 -6.17 -26.16
CA SER A 660 7.83 -5.08 -27.08
C SER A 660 8.57 -3.99 -26.29
N THR A 661 9.50 -3.30 -26.97
CA THR A 661 10.18 -2.13 -26.42
C THR A 661 10.19 -1.00 -27.44
N ASP A 662 10.22 0.24 -26.97
CA ASP A 662 10.34 1.41 -27.85
C ASP A 662 11.71 1.49 -28.55
N ASP A 663 12.74 0.82 -28.00
CA ASP A 663 14.04 0.68 -28.66
C ASP A 663 13.95 -0.34 -29.80
N PRO A 664 14.13 0.06 -31.07
CA PRO A 664 14.04 -0.85 -32.21
C PRO A 664 15.14 -1.92 -32.19
N ARG A 665 16.18 -1.81 -31.37
CA ARG A 665 17.25 -2.82 -31.24
C ARG A 665 16.97 -3.83 -30.13
N ARG A 666 15.95 -3.63 -29.29
CA ARG A 666 15.65 -4.48 -28.13
C ARG A 666 14.23 -5.06 -28.24
N GLY A 667 13.90 -5.98 -27.33
CA GLY A 667 12.60 -6.62 -27.25
C GLY A 667 12.57 -7.97 -27.95
N VAL A 668 11.49 -8.25 -28.69
CA VAL A 668 11.32 -9.50 -29.44
C VAL A 668 10.85 -9.22 -30.87
N HIS A 669 11.21 -10.10 -31.79
CA HIS A 669 10.61 -10.11 -33.13
C HIS A 669 9.12 -10.45 -33.02
N ARG A 670 8.28 -9.67 -33.71
CA ARG A 670 6.87 -10.04 -33.91
C ARG A 670 6.79 -11.02 -35.07
N MET A 671 6.25 -12.20 -34.81
CA MET A 671 6.09 -13.24 -35.82
C MET A 671 4.86 -12.97 -36.67
N ASN A 672 5.00 -12.96 -38.00
CA ASN A 672 3.87 -12.84 -38.91
C ASN A 672 3.55 -14.17 -39.60
N VAL A 673 3.48 -15.25 -38.81
CA VAL A 673 3.19 -16.61 -39.31
C VAL A 673 1.77 -17.01 -38.91
N LYS A 674 0.96 -17.40 -39.90
CA LYS A 674 -0.42 -17.84 -39.68
C LYS A 674 -0.45 -19.08 -38.79
N GLY A 675 -1.22 -19.02 -37.70
CA GLY A 675 -1.35 -20.13 -36.74
C GLY A 675 -0.47 -19.99 -35.50
N VAL A 676 0.49 -19.06 -35.47
CA VAL A 676 1.23 -18.73 -34.25
C VAL A 676 0.35 -17.92 -33.30
N ILE A 677 0.32 -18.32 -32.03
CA ILE A 677 -0.37 -17.61 -30.96
C ILE A 677 0.60 -16.59 -30.36
N SER A 678 0.29 -15.31 -30.44
CA SER A 678 1.11 -14.27 -29.82
C SER A 678 0.61 -13.94 -28.41
N LEU A 679 1.47 -14.17 -27.41
CA LEU A 679 1.30 -13.71 -26.03
C LEU A 679 2.35 -12.63 -25.66
N ILE A 680 2.91 -11.95 -26.66
CA ILE A 680 3.83 -10.83 -26.47
C ILE A 680 3.08 -9.71 -25.70
N ASP A 681 3.74 -9.11 -24.71
CA ASP A 681 3.21 -8.06 -23.83
C ASP A 681 2.07 -8.48 -22.87
N LEU A 682 1.69 -9.76 -22.84
CA LEU A 682 0.55 -10.24 -22.04
C LEU A 682 0.93 -10.92 -20.72
N LEU A 683 2.22 -11.23 -20.54
CA LEU A 683 2.73 -12.06 -19.46
C LEU A 683 3.71 -11.28 -18.57
N SER A 684 3.47 -11.28 -17.27
CA SER A 684 4.51 -10.98 -16.29
C SER A 684 5.55 -12.12 -16.22
N PRO A 685 6.75 -11.89 -15.66
CA PRO A 685 7.77 -12.94 -15.52
C PRO A 685 7.28 -14.19 -14.77
N LEU A 686 6.48 -14.02 -13.71
CA LEU A 686 5.95 -15.16 -12.95
C LEU A 686 4.87 -15.93 -13.72
N GLU A 687 4.06 -15.24 -14.53
CA GLU A 687 3.11 -15.87 -15.44
C GLU A 687 3.83 -16.63 -16.57
N PHE A 688 4.96 -16.11 -17.07
CA PHE A 688 5.79 -16.83 -18.03
C PHE A 688 6.29 -18.17 -17.46
N VAL A 689 6.77 -18.22 -16.21
CA VAL A 689 7.16 -19.50 -15.58
C VAL A 689 5.98 -20.48 -15.48
N ARG A 690 4.76 -19.97 -15.20
CA ARG A 690 3.54 -20.80 -15.17
C ARG A 690 3.10 -21.27 -16.56
N LEU A 691 3.39 -20.51 -17.61
CA LEU A 691 3.25 -20.94 -18.99
C LEU A 691 4.29 -22.02 -19.33
N CYS A 692 5.54 -21.86 -18.91
CA CYS A 692 6.58 -22.88 -19.11
C CYS A 692 6.19 -24.23 -18.51
N ALA A 693 5.60 -24.25 -17.32
CA ALA A 693 5.11 -25.47 -16.68
C ALA A 693 4.02 -26.23 -17.47
N ARG A 694 3.44 -25.59 -18.50
CA ARG A 694 2.38 -26.15 -19.36
C ARG A 694 2.85 -26.44 -20.78
N ALA A 695 4.10 -26.13 -21.11
CA ALA A 695 4.66 -26.39 -22.41
C ALA A 695 5.69 -27.52 -22.37
N ALA A 696 5.95 -28.10 -23.53
CA ALA A 696 6.97 -29.13 -23.72
C ALA A 696 8.36 -28.48 -23.78
N LEU A 697 8.48 -27.39 -24.53
CA LEU A 697 9.75 -26.82 -24.97
C LEU A 697 9.71 -25.30 -24.99
N LEU A 698 10.80 -24.66 -24.57
CA LEU A 698 11.13 -23.28 -24.86
C LEU A 698 12.33 -23.23 -25.80
N VAL A 699 12.23 -22.44 -26.88
CA VAL A 699 13.36 -22.09 -27.74
C VAL A 699 13.65 -20.60 -27.63
N SER A 700 14.90 -20.23 -27.39
CA SER A 700 15.33 -18.83 -27.31
C SER A 700 16.84 -18.67 -27.57
N THR A 701 17.30 -17.46 -27.92
CA THR A 701 18.73 -17.10 -27.86
C THR A 701 19.15 -16.82 -26.41
N ASP A 702 20.46 -16.68 -26.15
CA ASP A 702 21.00 -16.39 -24.81
C ASP A 702 20.41 -15.11 -24.18
N SER A 703 19.30 -15.29 -23.46
CA SER A 703 18.44 -14.22 -22.94
C SER A 703 17.79 -14.63 -21.62
N GLY A 704 17.31 -13.64 -20.87
CA GLY A 704 16.71 -13.84 -19.54
C GLY A 704 15.63 -14.93 -19.45
N PRO A 705 14.76 -15.12 -20.47
CA PRO A 705 13.77 -16.21 -20.48
C PRO A 705 14.33 -17.61 -20.36
N ILE A 706 15.55 -17.89 -20.83
CA ILE A 706 16.22 -19.18 -20.60
C ILE A 706 16.45 -19.39 -19.10
N GLN A 707 17.00 -18.39 -18.41
CA GLN A 707 17.23 -18.48 -16.96
C GLN A 707 15.91 -18.54 -16.19
N LEU A 708 14.89 -17.80 -16.64
CA LEU A 708 13.57 -17.77 -16.00
C LEU A 708 12.85 -19.11 -16.15
N ALA A 709 12.95 -19.76 -17.30
CA ALA A 709 12.45 -21.12 -17.53
C ALA A 709 13.13 -22.17 -16.64
N GLY A 710 14.33 -21.86 -16.13
CA GLY A 710 15.04 -22.64 -15.11
C GLY A 710 14.25 -22.88 -13.83
N ALA A 711 13.26 -22.01 -13.52
CA ALA A 711 12.32 -22.21 -12.41
C ALA A 711 11.16 -23.17 -12.74
N SER A 712 11.28 -23.97 -13.80
CA SER A 712 10.28 -24.94 -14.25
C SER A 712 10.90 -26.19 -14.89
N ASP A 713 10.07 -27.22 -15.09
CA ASP A 713 10.45 -28.50 -15.70
C ASP A 713 10.30 -28.54 -17.24
N ILE A 714 10.24 -27.38 -17.89
CA ILE A 714 10.18 -27.29 -19.37
C ILE A 714 11.49 -27.74 -20.00
N ALA A 715 11.47 -28.36 -21.19
CA ALA A 715 12.69 -28.54 -21.97
C ALA A 715 13.19 -27.19 -22.49
N ILE A 716 14.51 -26.96 -22.53
CA ILE A 716 15.08 -25.69 -23.00
C ILE A 716 16.03 -25.94 -24.17
N ALA A 717 15.75 -25.34 -25.34
CA ALA A 717 16.69 -25.23 -26.43
C ALA A 717 17.21 -23.79 -26.49
N GLY A 718 18.48 -23.61 -26.14
CA GLY A 718 19.13 -22.30 -26.13
C GLY A 718 20.09 -22.16 -27.31
N ILE A 719 20.02 -21.04 -28.03
CA ILE A 719 20.98 -20.70 -29.09
C ILE A 719 22.08 -19.81 -28.49
N TYR A 720 23.32 -20.29 -28.53
CA TYR A 720 24.48 -19.67 -27.87
C TYR A 720 25.61 -19.38 -28.86
N THR A 721 26.30 -18.25 -28.67
CA THR A 721 27.42 -17.84 -29.52
C THR A 721 28.57 -17.28 -28.72
N VAL A 722 28.34 -16.18 -28.00
CA VAL A 722 29.39 -15.42 -27.31
C VAL A 722 29.88 -16.17 -26.08
N ILE A 723 28.94 -16.62 -25.23
CA ILE A 723 29.23 -17.43 -24.05
C ILE A 723 28.66 -18.83 -24.31
N PRO A 724 29.44 -19.90 -24.11
CA PRO A 724 28.95 -21.26 -24.29
C PRO A 724 27.74 -21.58 -23.41
N GLY A 725 26.81 -22.38 -23.92
CA GLY A 725 25.57 -22.74 -23.23
C GLY A 725 25.82 -23.45 -21.90
N ARG A 726 26.85 -24.30 -21.82
CA ARG A 726 27.28 -24.95 -20.57
C ARG A 726 27.59 -23.98 -19.42
N CYS A 727 27.88 -22.71 -19.72
CA CYS A 727 28.14 -21.68 -18.71
C CYS A 727 26.89 -20.88 -18.29
N ARG A 728 25.77 -21.04 -19.02
CA ARG A 728 24.60 -20.15 -18.96
C ARG A 728 23.26 -20.88 -18.75
N LEU A 729 23.22 -22.18 -19.06
CA LEU A 729 22.05 -23.02 -18.83
C LEU A 729 21.82 -23.24 -17.33
N PRO A 730 20.60 -23.06 -16.82
CA PRO A 730 20.34 -23.08 -15.39
C PRO A 730 20.55 -24.48 -14.77
N TYR A 731 20.94 -24.50 -13.49
CA TYR A 731 20.90 -25.73 -12.68
C TYR A 731 19.46 -26.14 -12.41
N ARG A 732 19.15 -27.42 -12.65
CA ARG A 732 17.89 -28.07 -12.26
C ARG A 732 18.17 -29.52 -11.91
N ARG A 733 17.50 -30.04 -10.88
CA ARG A 733 17.68 -31.43 -10.39
C ARG A 733 19.15 -31.83 -10.19
N GLY A 734 19.95 -30.92 -9.64
CA GLY A 734 21.37 -31.13 -9.34
C GLY A 734 22.32 -31.12 -10.55
N GLN A 735 21.85 -30.75 -11.75
CA GLN A 735 22.68 -30.71 -12.96
C GLN A 735 22.52 -29.38 -13.70
N ALA A 736 23.64 -28.79 -14.13
CA ALA A 736 23.64 -27.63 -15.03
C ALA A 736 23.12 -28.06 -16.41
N GLY A 737 22.09 -27.37 -16.91
CA GLY A 737 21.50 -27.72 -18.20
C GLY A 737 20.70 -29.01 -18.22
N TRP A 738 20.23 -29.50 -17.06
CA TRP A 738 19.29 -30.63 -17.02
C TRP A 738 18.09 -30.36 -17.96
N LYS A 739 17.76 -31.34 -18.81
CA LYS A 739 16.70 -31.26 -19.82
C LYS A 739 16.82 -30.00 -20.71
N SER A 740 18.04 -29.74 -21.17
CA SER A 740 18.34 -28.63 -22.05
C SER A 740 19.30 -29.05 -23.16
N VAL A 741 19.29 -28.31 -24.27
CA VAL A 741 20.30 -28.40 -25.33
C VAL A 741 20.86 -27.01 -25.61
N ALA A 742 22.18 -26.92 -25.76
CA ALA A 742 22.88 -25.72 -26.20
C ALA A 742 23.21 -25.86 -27.69
N ILE A 743 22.58 -25.05 -28.53
CA ILE A 743 22.80 -25.04 -29.97
C ILE A 743 23.87 -24.00 -30.25
N GLU A 744 25.06 -24.47 -30.60
CA GLU A 744 26.26 -23.66 -30.80
C GLU A 744 26.71 -23.73 -32.27
N PRO A 745 27.30 -22.65 -32.81
CA PRO A 745 27.73 -22.59 -34.20
C PRO A 745 29.04 -23.39 -34.40
N SER A 746 29.32 -23.79 -35.63
CA SER A 746 30.62 -24.38 -36.02
C SER A 746 31.73 -23.34 -36.19
N CYS A 747 31.51 -22.09 -35.79
CA CYS A 747 32.48 -21.01 -35.87
C CYS A 747 33.76 -21.35 -35.11
N GLU A 748 34.93 -21.10 -35.70
CA GLU A 748 36.23 -21.35 -35.06
C GLU A 748 36.42 -20.56 -33.75
N PHE A 749 35.72 -19.43 -33.63
CA PHE A 749 35.71 -18.58 -32.44
C PHE A 749 34.46 -18.80 -31.56
N ALA A 750 33.71 -19.89 -31.72
CA ALA A 750 32.54 -20.18 -30.87
C ALA A 750 32.92 -20.11 -29.38
N GLY A 751 32.06 -19.48 -28.57
CA GLY A 751 32.42 -19.12 -27.19
C GLY A 751 33.46 -18.00 -27.10
N CYS A 752 33.43 -17.03 -28.03
CA CYS A 752 34.45 -16.00 -28.18
C CYS A 752 34.70 -15.17 -26.93
N TYR A 753 33.78 -15.16 -25.96
CA TYR A 753 33.97 -14.52 -24.66
C TYR A 753 35.20 -15.03 -23.90
N ARG A 754 35.64 -16.26 -24.15
CA ARG A 754 36.88 -16.81 -23.56
C ARG A 754 38.13 -16.00 -23.92
N LEU A 755 38.09 -15.28 -25.04
CA LEU A 755 39.18 -14.42 -25.50
C LEU A 755 39.27 -13.11 -24.73
N LEU A 756 38.30 -12.78 -23.85
CA LEU A 756 38.27 -11.53 -23.09
C LEU A 756 39.55 -11.25 -22.29
N GLU A 757 40.30 -12.29 -21.92
CA GLU A 757 41.57 -12.17 -21.18
C GLU A 757 42.82 -12.27 -22.06
N ASP A 758 42.65 -12.47 -23.37
CA ASP A 758 43.73 -12.53 -24.35
C ASP A 758 44.24 -11.11 -24.68
N GLU A 759 45.51 -10.86 -24.39
CA GLU A 759 46.18 -9.58 -24.67
C GLU A 759 46.15 -9.20 -26.14
N LYS A 760 46.24 -10.18 -27.06
CA LYS A 760 46.23 -9.95 -28.50
C LYS A 760 44.92 -9.31 -28.96
N TYR A 761 43.80 -9.73 -28.39
CA TYR A 761 42.48 -9.31 -28.84
C TYR A 761 41.94 -8.11 -28.06
N PHE A 762 42.17 -8.05 -26.74
CA PHE A 762 41.53 -7.05 -25.89
C PHE A 762 42.46 -6.30 -24.95
N GLY A 763 43.79 -6.47 -25.03
CA GLY A 763 44.76 -5.77 -24.18
C GLY A 763 44.45 -4.28 -23.96
N PRO A 764 44.26 -3.48 -25.04
CA PRO A 764 43.90 -2.06 -24.91
C PRO A 764 42.53 -1.80 -24.26
N ALA A 765 41.53 -2.65 -24.54
CA ALA A 765 40.16 -2.50 -24.02
C ALA A 765 40.05 -2.89 -22.53
N ARG A 766 40.96 -3.73 -22.01
CA ARG A 766 40.96 -4.18 -20.61
C ARG A 766 41.10 -3.04 -19.62
N GLU A 767 41.88 -2.02 -19.95
CA GLU A 767 42.07 -0.86 -19.07
C GLU A 767 40.80 0.00 -19.00
N ALA A 768 40.10 0.18 -20.12
CA ALA A 768 38.80 0.85 -20.16
C ALA A 768 37.74 0.08 -19.36
N MET A 769 37.72 -1.26 -19.48
CA MET A 769 36.81 -2.12 -18.70
C MET A 769 37.10 -2.07 -17.19
N LYS A 770 38.37 -2.05 -16.76
CA LYS A 770 38.74 -1.87 -15.34
C LYS A 770 38.25 -0.54 -14.77
N LYS A 771 38.27 0.51 -15.58
CA LYS A 771 37.78 1.85 -15.24
C LYS A 771 36.25 1.98 -15.34
N GLY A 772 35.55 0.92 -15.76
CA GLY A 772 34.09 0.92 -15.93
C GLY A 772 33.60 1.76 -17.11
N LEU A 773 34.49 2.14 -18.03
CA LEU A 773 34.19 2.97 -19.21
C LEU A 773 33.62 2.18 -20.39
N LEU A 774 33.76 0.85 -20.36
CA LEU A 774 33.32 -0.07 -21.39
C LEU A 774 32.84 -1.36 -20.74
N SER A 775 31.68 -1.88 -21.14
CA SER A 775 31.22 -3.19 -20.70
C SER A 775 31.59 -4.28 -21.71
N PRO A 776 31.80 -5.55 -21.25
CA PRO A 776 31.99 -6.66 -22.18
C PRO A 776 30.80 -6.87 -23.14
N ALA A 777 29.59 -6.45 -22.78
CA ALA A 777 28.46 -6.58 -23.69
C ALA A 777 28.58 -5.62 -24.89
N GLU A 778 28.89 -4.34 -24.62
CA GLU A 778 29.11 -3.33 -25.66
C GLU A 778 30.28 -3.68 -26.57
N LEU A 779 31.39 -4.16 -25.99
CA LEU A 779 32.55 -4.58 -26.76
C LEU A 779 32.22 -5.68 -27.78
N PHE A 780 31.55 -6.74 -27.35
CA PHE A 780 31.22 -7.85 -28.24
C PHE A 780 30.05 -7.56 -29.19
N ALA A 781 29.29 -6.48 -28.97
CA ALA A 781 28.25 -6.02 -29.89
C ALA A 781 28.85 -5.46 -31.19
N GLU A 782 30.07 -4.91 -31.10
CA GLU A 782 30.78 -4.28 -32.23
C GLU A 782 32.03 -5.06 -32.67
N TRP A 783 32.42 -6.10 -31.93
CA TRP A 783 33.61 -6.89 -32.19
C TRP A 783 33.29 -8.33 -32.61
N CYS A 784 33.86 -8.73 -33.76
CA CYS A 784 33.88 -10.12 -34.22
C CYS A 784 35.17 -10.38 -35.03
N PRO A 785 35.98 -11.40 -34.66
CA PRO A 785 37.24 -11.71 -35.35
C PRO A 785 37.06 -12.59 -36.60
N ALA A 786 35.85 -13.13 -36.84
CA ALA A 786 35.57 -13.98 -37.99
C ALA A 786 35.55 -13.16 -39.30
N GLN A 787 35.95 -13.80 -40.42
CA GLN A 787 35.98 -13.17 -41.75
C GLN A 787 34.62 -12.61 -42.19
N THR A 788 33.53 -13.31 -41.85
CA THR A 788 32.16 -12.82 -42.01
C THR A 788 31.58 -12.54 -40.62
N PRO A 789 31.51 -11.27 -40.20
CA PRO A 789 31.07 -10.91 -38.85
C PRO A 789 29.71 -11.51 -38.51
N TYR A 790 29.61 -12.12 -37.33
CA TYR A 790 28.37 -12.69 -36.77
C TYR A 790 27.69 -13.78 -37.60
N ALA A 791 28.35 -14.35 -38.62
CA ALA A 791 27.82 -15.46 -39.42
C ALA A 791 27.36 -16.66 -38.57
N CYS A 792 27.94 -16.82 -37.38
CA CYS A 792 27.51 -17.80 -36.39
C CYS A 792 26.00 -17.78 -36.08
N LEU A 793 25.37 -16.61 -35.96
CA LEU A 793 23.91 -16.50 -35.79
C LEU A 793 23.20 -16.27 -37.11
N GLN A 794 23.80 -15.49 -38.00
CA GLN A 794 23.11 -15.02 -39.20
C GLN A 794 22.90 -16.15 -40.24
N SER A 795 23.82 -17.11 -40.33
CA SER A 795 23.76 -18.12 -41.40
C SER A 795 24.15 -19.54 -40.98
N GLN A 796 25.00 -19.73 -39.97
CA GLN A 796 25.45 -21.07 -39.57
C GLN A 796 24.40 -21.85 -38.78
N ILE A 797 23.64 -21.17 -37.90
CA ILE A 797 22.56 -21.82 -37.15
C ILE A 797 21.26 -21.69 -37.94
N THR A 798 20.84 -22.80 -38.57
CA THR A 798 19.63 -22.85 -39.39
C THR A 798 18.39 -23.30 -38.61
N PRO A 799 17.18 -22.93 -39.05
CA PRO A 799 15.94 -23.40 -38.44
C PRO A 799 15.79 -24.92 -38.37
N GLU A 800 16.20 -25.63 -39.41
CA GLU A 800 16.15 -27.10 -39.48
C GLU A 800 17.08 -27.74 -38.45
N MET A 801 18.29 -27.17 -38.25
CA MET A 801 19.22 -27.63 -37.23
C MET A 801 18.64 -27.40 -35.83
N VAL A 802 18.08 -26.22 -35.56
CA VAL A 802 17.43 -25.92 -34.28
C VAL A 802 16.29 -26.91 -34.02
N PHE A 803 15.44 -27.14 -35.01
CA PHE A 803 14.33 -28.07 -34.91
C PHE A 803 14.81 -29.51 -34.65
N HIS A 804 15.87 -29.97 -35.32
CA HIS A 804 16.44 -31.30 -35.11
C HIS A 804 16.90 -31.51 -33.65
N HIS A 805 17.64 -30.55 -33.08
CA HIS A 805 18.03 -30.60 -31.66
C HIS A 805 16.81 -30.59 -30.73
N CYS A 806 15.78 -29.80 -31.06
CA CYS A 806 14.53 -29.77 -30.30
C CYS A 806 13.82 -31.13 -30.30
N GLN A 807 13.74 -31.81 -31.45
CA GLN A 807 13.13 -33.13 -31.55
C GLN A 807 13.86 -34.17 -30.71
N ARG A 808 15.19 -34.23 -30.79
CA ARG A 808 16.01 -35.14 -29.97
C ARG A 808 15.79 -34.91 -28.47
N LEU A 809 15.77 -33.64 -28.06
CA LEU A 809 15.51 -33.28 -26.66
C LEU A 809 14.11 -33.70 -26.19
N LEU A 810 13.12 -33.67 -27.07
CA LEU A 810 11.75 -34.09 -26.77
C LEU A 810 11.55 -35.61 -26.82
N SER A 811 12.29 -36.34 -27.66
CA SER A 811 12.25 -37.81 -27.73
C SER A 811 13.04 -38.50 -26.61
N GLY A 812 13.98 -37.78 -25.98
CA GLY A 812 14.82 -38.32 -24.91
C GLY A 812 16.02 -39.12 -25.43
N GLU A 813 16.39 -38.96 -26.70
CA GLU A 813 17.60 -39.56 -27.27
C GLU A 813 18.84 -38.80 -26.76
N GLU A 814 19.65 -39.44 -25.91
CA GLU A 814 20.90 -38.86 -25.37
C GLU A 814 21.97 -38.60 -26.45
N GLU A 815 22.85 -37.66 -26.15
CA GLU A 815 23.86 -37.06 -27.03
C GLU A 815 25.12 -37.93 -27.20
N GLU A 816 24.99 -39.21 -27.57
CA GLU A 816 26.17 -40.07 -27.83
C GLU A 816 26.73 -39.94 -29.26
N THR A 817 26.07 -39.17 -30.13
CA THR A 817 26.45 -38.99 -31.53
C THR A 817 26.45 -37.51 -31.90
N LEU A 818 27.60 -36.87 -31.71
CA LEU A 818 28.11 -35.69 -32.46
C LEU A 818 29.56 -35.34 -32.02
N LYS A 819 30.41 -36.37 -31.84
CA LYS A 819 31.88 -36.24 -31.75
C LYS A 819 32.58 -36.72 -33.03
N THR A 820 31.88 -36.72 -34.15
CA THR A 820 32.45 -36.94 -35.49
C THR A 820 32.19 -35.74 -36.36
#